data_AF-A0A6G6YZB4-F1
#
_entry.id   AF-A0A6G6YZB4-F1
#
_cell.length_a   1.000
_cell.length_b   1.000
_cell.length_c   1.000
_cell.angle_alpha   90.00
_cell.angle_beta   90.00
_cell.angle_gamma   90.00
#
_symmetry.space_group_name_H-M   'P 1'
#
loop_
_entity.id
_entity.type
_entity.pdbx_description
1 polymer ?
#
loop_
_entity_poly.entity_id
_entity_poly.type
_entity_poly.pdbx_seq_one_letter_code
_entity_poly.pdbx_strand_id
1 'polypeptide(L)'
;MSQGQLEQRVSKALWRSIDFFLHQYDSSLRGWGKEPGTAPDAWTTAEVLSLLGSVGPISSDVIEGGVTYLLDSQNLDGSWGSTFFGGDVPASAYSVIALAGTFSGEHRAIGRALDWLVDTFRQGWTTSPDDPQARFGDTHFYSSAMALRALIRAPRSEHLSVYIQETISRLLAGRAVQGGWGYGIGRPADPTFTCYVLHALMDAPIRLGVESDSRAIDAALEWLQGVQTKDGCWGDWHGMVCSPEATGYAIYSLLRGAKLPDDATIVSALHWLIQQQQDDGGWLFDPLQKSISNNWVTFSVSLGLRAYLARIMSAGLHPEQKAEGTIVDVDAVSLVRPAPPVEAQQSRDQRTQRYENYFPFLPEELRGPVARPLDHTMSDAVDEYVKQRVPEKEIREVINRAGKVELHQIYPDDFLGVSSLRRWTIDSEIRKNNKPKSKRVNHVRPRFFRGHNENGAERLWIAVTPGLDYLLHYGLLARHVISMRTVEWRRCMALYRYPVAERNLVQWTRLSEVGLAQEDLVVIGFVSEVGENLLRLGASKVGTPIENAYYLLERLVSGARRISLLGVKFSFWGSIAGQITELICKSGAREILYIGKLGALTTPDDIYRKIFCPTQFLRLRHMQDFKEEAPPNYILDAFPALDTGIHVSVPTVLEEDYVQRGKATALQAKSIDNEISVIASEIGAWNRAHAAKIGFTCLHFATDYIRQPTERAIVTKYDLGRDKTPGARKLKAKMVTRIVRDILHPYCCRATFRPH
;
A
#
# COMPACT_ATOMS: atom_id res chain seq x y z
N MET A 1 5.96 38.36 17.39
CA MET A 1 5.53 37.33 18.39
C MET A 1 6.43 36.12 18.18
N SER A 2 6.94 35.51 19.26
CA SER A 2 7.74 34.28 19.10
C SER A 2 6.87 33.09 18.73
N GLN A 3 7.47 32.03 18.17
CA GLN A 3 6.74 30.82 17.80
C GLN A 3 6.04 30.17 19.01
N GLY A 4 6.72 30.07 20.16
CA GLY A 4 6.10 29.54 21.40
C GLY A 4 4.94 30.38 21.93
N GLN A 5 4.96 31.71 21.74
CA GLN A 5 3.82 32.57 22.07
C GLN A 5 2.63 32.31 21.13
N LEU A 6 2.87 32.03 19.85
CA LEU A 6 1.82 31.65 18.90
C LEU A 6 1.20 30.31 19.28
N GLU A 7 2.02 29.31 19.56
CA GLU A 7 1.58 27.96 19.97
C GLU A 7 0.66 28.02 21.18
N GLN A 8 1.03 28.78 22.22
CA GLN A 8 0.19 28.96 23.41
C GLN A 8 -1.14 29.63 23.09
N ARG A 9 -1.15 30.66 22.23
CA ARG A 9 -2.38 31.35 21.83
C ARG A 9 -3.29 30.46 20.97
N VAL A 10 -2.72 29.67 20.06
CA VAL A 10 -3.47 28.71 19.26
C VAL A 10 -4.05 27.60 20.13
N SER A 11 -3.27 27.05 21.05
CA SER A 11 -3.73 26.05 22.02
C SER A 11 -4.87 26.60 22.88
N LYS A 12 -4.73 27.83 23.42
CA LYS A 12 -5.79 28.49 24.19
C LYS A 12 -7.05 28.72 23.34
N ALA A 13 -6.90 29.17 22.09
CA ALA A 13 -8.03 29.40 21.20
C ALA A 13 -8.78 28.08 20.90
N LEU A 14 -8.05 26.98 20.65
CA LEU A 14 -8.64 25.65 20.47
C LEU A 14 -9.39 25.20 21.72
N TRP A 15 -8.80 25.29 22.91
CA TRP A 15 -9.49 24.84 24.12
C TRP A 15 -10.74 25.65 24.44
N ARG A 16 -10.72 26.97 24.20
CA ARG A 16 -11.94 27.80 24.33
C ARG A 16 -13.05 27.38 23.37
N SER A 17 -12.71 26.86 22.18
CA SER A 17 -13.70 26.36 21.24
C SER A 17 -14.25 24.98 21.65
N ILE A 18 -13.41 24.13 22.27
CA ILE A 18 -13.88 22.89 22.89
C ILE A 18 -14.82 23.19 24.04
N ASP A 19 -14.48 24.14 24.91
CA ASP A 19 -15.35 24.60 25.99
C ASP A 19 -16.68 25.13 25.43
N PHE A 20 -16.65 25.92 24.35
CA PHE A 20 -17.85 26.39 23.67
C PHE A 20 -18.81 25.25 23.29
N PHE A 21 -18.32 24.12 22.77
CA PHE A 21 -19.17 22.95 22.47
C PHE A 21 -19.65 22.24 23.73
N LEU A 22 -18.80 22.07 24.73
CA LEU A 22 -19.15 21.35 25.97
C LEU A 22 -20.20 22.10 26.80
N HIS A 23 -20.15 23.44 26.84
CA HIS A 23 -21.15 24.26 27.55
C HIS A 23 -22.55 24.17 26.94
N GLN A 24 -22.64 23.82 25.65
CA GLN A 24 -23.92 23.64 24.96
C GLN A 24 -24.51 22.24 25.16
N TYR A 25 -23.71 21.27 25.61
CA TYR A 25 -24.13 19.88 25.65
C TYR A 25 -25.18 19.65 26.75
N ASP A 26 -26.39 19.25 26.33
CA ASP A 26 -27.46 18.81 27.20
C ASP A 26 -27.63 17.29 27.08
N SER A 27 -27.45 16.57 28.19
CA SER A 27 -27.61 15.12 28.30
C SER A 27 -29.00 14.59 27.87
N SER A 28 -30.03 15.43 27.88
CA SER A 28 -31.39 15.08 27.42
C SER A 28 -31.53 15.14 25.90
N LEU A 29 -30.79 16.05 25.24
CA LEU A 29 -30.79 16.25 23.79
C LEU A 29 -29.70 15.44 23.09
N ARG A 30 -28.58 15.18 23.78
CA ARG A 30 -27.48 14.31 23.38
C ARG A 30 -26.78 14.68 22.07
N GLY A 31 -26.94 15.91 21.57
CA GLY A 31 -26.33 16.36 20.32
C GLY A 31 -26.25 17.88 20.23
N TRP A 32 -25.77 18.37 19.08
CA TRP A 32 -25.60 19.80 18.79
C TRP A 32 -26.41 20.20 17.57
N GLY A 33 -27.03 21.37 17.63
CA GLY A 33 -27.70 21.98 16.49
C GLY A 33 -26.78 22.94 15.75
N LYS A 34 -27.19 23.36 14.56
CA LYS A 34 -26.47 24.33 13.71
C LYS A 34 -26.00 25.59 14.49
N GLU A 35 -26.84 26.11 15.38
CA GLU A 35 -26.53 27.25 16.25
C GLU A 35 -26.69 26.87 17.73
N PRO A 36 -25.97 27.55 18.65
CA PRO A 36 -26.15 27.36 20.08
C PRO A 36 -27.62 27.50 20.52
N GLY A 37 -28.12 26.50 21.23
CA GLY A 37 -29.50 26.46 21.72
C GLY A 37 -30.55 26.00 20.71
N THR A 38 -30.18 25.70 19.46
CA THR A 38 -31.09 25.08 18.49
C THR A 38 -31.18 23.56 18.67
N ALA A 39 -32.25 22.96 18.15
CA ALA A 39 -32.43 21.51 18.21
C ALA A 39 -31.25 20.77 17.54
N PRO A 40 -30.77 19.65 18.11
CA PRO A 40 -29.69 18.89 17.51
C PRO A 40 -30.00 18.41 16.09
N ASP A 41 -28.96 18.42 15.26
CA ASP A 41 -28.99 17.82 13.92
C ASP A 41 -27.80 16.87 13.71
N ALA A 42 -27.98 15.92 12.80
CA ALA A 42 -27.01 14.85 12.56
C ALA A 42 -25.67 15.35 12.02
N TRP A 43 -25.68 16.34 11.12
CA TRP A 43 -24.44 16.85 10.53
C TRP A 43 -23.61 17.56 11.61
N THR A 44 -24.18 18.56 12.29
CA THR A 44 -23.46 19.32 13.31
C THR A 44 -22.98 18.42 14.45
N THR A 45 -23.83 17.48 14.89
CA THR A 45 -23.45 16.51 15.93
C THR A 45 -22.27 15.65 15.49
N ALA A 46 -22.26 15.15 14.26
CA ALA A 46 -21.18 14.33 13.75
C ALA A 46 -19.86 15.10 13.55
N GLU A 47 -19.92 16.38 13.17
CA GLU A 47 -18.74 17.26 13.09
C GLU A 47 -18.11 17.47 14.47
N VAL A 48 -18.93 17.87 15.46
CA VAL A 48 -18.47 18.10 16.83
C VAL A 48 -17.88 16.81 17.42
N LEU A 49 -18.55 15.66 17.26
CA LEU A 49 -18.03 14.37 17.72
C LEU A 49 -16.67 14.01 17.09
N SER A 50 -16.53 14.24 15.78
CA SER A 50 -15.27 13.97 15.06
C SER A 50 -14.13 14.83 15.58
N LEU A 51 -14.40 16.07 15.97
CA LEU A 51 -13.42 16.97 16.58
C LEU A 51 -13.09 16.54 18.01
N LEU A 52 -14.10 16.36 18.87
CA LEU A 52 -13.96 16.03 20.29
C LEU A 52 -13.17 14.72 20.48
N GLY A 53 -13.45 13.70 19.65
CA GLY A 53 -12.70 12.44 19.66
C GLY A 53 -11.21 12.57 19.27
N SER A 54 -10.76 13.75 18.81
CA SER A 54 -9.40 13.98 18.29
C SER A 54 -8.53 14.94 19.12
N VAL A 55 -9.04 15.51 20.22
CA VAL A 55 -8.37 16.61 20.96
C VAL A 55 -7.97 16.30 22.42
N GLY A 56 -8.42 15.22 23.05
CA GLY A 56 -8.00 14.86 24.42
C GLY A 56 -9.08 14.16 25.26
N PRO A 57 -8.92 14.07 26.60
CA PRO A 57 -9.85 13.33 27.46
C PRO A 57 -11.15 14.11 27.65
N ILE A 58 -12.00 14.07 26.64
CA ILE A 58 -13.41 14.45 26.74
C ILE A 58 -14.13 13.35 27.53
N SER A 59 -15.12 13.73 28.34
CA SER A 59 -15.96 12.77 29.06
C SER A 59 -16.54 11.72 28.11
N SER A 60 -16.42 10.44 28.46
CA SER A 60 -17.01 9.33 27.72
C SER A 60 -18.51 9.54 27.52
N ASP A 61 -19.20 10.09 28.51
CA ASP A 61 -20.66 10.28 28.49
C ASP A 61 -21.11 11.26 27.39
N VAL A 62 -20.29 12.26 27.08
CA VAL A 62 -20.57 13.24 26.01
C VAL A 62 -20.42 12.57 24.64
N ILE A 63 -19.35 11.79 24.46
CA ILE A 63 -19.10 11.05 23.22
C ILE A 63 -20.16 9.97 23.01
N GLU A 64 -20.47 9.19 24.05
CA GLU A 64 -21.50 8.15 24.04
C GLU A 64 -22.89 8.70 23.78
N GLY A 65 -23.23 9.85 24.37
CA GLY A 65 -24.49 10.53 24.12
C GLY A 65 -24.62 10.97 22.67
N GLY A 66 -23.61 11.65 22.11
CA GLY A 66 -23.61 12.02 20.70
C GLY A 66 -23.69 10.84 19.74
N VAL A 67 -22.95 9.76 20.03
CA VAL A 67 -23.06 8.51 19.26
C VAL A 67 -24.48 7.95 19.34
N THR A 68 -25.07 7.94 20.54
CA THR A 68 -26.46 7.47 20.74
C THR A 68 -27.44 8.33 19.94
N TYR A 69 -27.30 9.66 19.95
CA TYR A 69 -28.12 10.55 19.13
C TYR A 69 -28.02 10.20 17.64
N LEU A 70 -26.81 10.00 17.11
CA LEU A 70 -26.65 9.61 15.69
C LEU A 70 -27.32 8.27 15.41
N LEU A 71 -27.20 7.28 16.30
CA LEU A 71 -27.84 5.98 16.10
C LEU A 71 -29.37 6.05 16.15
N ASP A 72 -29.93 6.84 17.07
CA ASP A 72 -31.38 7.00 17.27
C ASP A 72 -32.03 7.88 16.19
N SER A 73 -31.27 8.81 15.58
CA SER A 73 -31.75 9.73 14.54
C SER A 73 -31.60 9.21 13.10
N GLN A 74 -31.06 8.00 12.90
CA GLN A 74 -30.91 7.44 11.55
C GLN A 74 -32.28 7.11 10.94
N ASN A 75 -32.51 7.55 9.70
CA ASN A 75 -33.72 7.25 8.95
C ASN A 75 -33.85 5.75 8.64
N LEU A 76 -35.07 5.31 8.30
CA LEU A 76 -35.35 3.91 7.96
C LEU A 76 -34.59 3.41 6.72
N ASP A 77 -34.31 4.30 5.77
CA ASP A 77 -33.52 4.03 4.57
C ASP A 77 -32.00 4.01 4.83
N GLY A 78 -31.57 4.32 6.07
CA GLY A 78 -30.16 4.36 6.45
C GLY A 78 -29.50 5.73 6.34
N SER A 79 -30.17 6.74 5.78
CA SER A 79 -29.62 8.09 5.69
C SER A 79 -29.72 8.85 7.02
N TRP A 80 -29.01 9.98 7.08
CA TRP A 80 -29.27 11.06 8.03
C TRP A 80 -29.69 12.30 7.26
N GLY A 81 -30.56 13.10 7.87
CA GLY A 81 -31.05 14.34 7.28
C GLY A 81 -31.87 15.14 8.28
N SER A 82 -32.73 16.01 7.76
CA SER A 82 -33.64 16.82 8.58
C SER A 82 -35.02 16.17 8.62
N THR A 83 -35.91 16.67 9.48
CA THR A 83 -37.32 16.25 9.44
C THR A 83 -38.07 16.75 8.18
N PHE A 84 -37.53 17.74 7.45
CA PHE A 84 -38.16 18.35 6.27
C PHE A 84 -37.72 17.75 4.94
N PHE A 85 -36.50 17.20 4.89
CA PHE A 85 -35.90 16.55 3.73
C PHE A 85 -35.40 15.19 4.19
N GLY A 86 -35.71 14.10 3.47
CA GLY A 86 -35.37 12.73 3.85
C GLY A 86 -33.89 12.49 4.14
N GLY A 87 -33.16 11.88 3.22
CA GLY A 87 -31.71 11.71 3.35
C GLY A 87 -30.91 12.87 2.78
N ASP A 88 -29.87 13.30 3.50
CA ASP A 88 -28.88 14.29 3.08
C ASP A 88 -27.47 13.66 3.00
N VAL A 89 -26.73 13.93 1.91
CA VAL A 89 -25.42 13.33 1.68
C VAL A 89 -24.37 13.82 2.69
N PRO A 90 -24.16 15.14 2.90
CA PRO A 90 -23.28 15.65 3.95
C PRO A 90 -23.52 15.06 5.34
N ALA A 91 -24.77 15.07 5.83
CA ALA A 91 -25.14 14.55 7.14
C ALA A 91 -24.86 13.05 7.23
N SER A 92 -25.29 12.27 6.23
CA SER A 92 -25.03 10.84 6.18
C SER A 92 -23.53 10.52 6.16
N ALA A 93 -22.77 11.27 5.37
CA ALA A 93 -21.34 11.08 5.24
C ALA A 93 -20.58 11.43 6.53
N TYR A 94 -20.91 12.55 7.18
CA TYR A 94 -20.30 12.92 8.46
C TYR A 94 -20.69 11.98 9.58
N SER A 95 -21.94 11.52 9.64
CA SER A 95 -22.36 10.48 10.59
C SER A 95 -21.54 9.22 10.41
N VAL A 96 -21.30 8.76 9.18
CA VAL A 96 -20.39 7.64 8.91
C VAL A 96 -18.96 7.96 9.39
N ILE A 97 -18.44 9.15 9.13
CA ILE A 97 -17.08 9.56 9.55
C ILE A 97 -16.95 9.52 11.09
N ALA A 98 -17.93 10.05 11.82
CA ALA A 98 -17.95 10.08 13.27
C ALA A 98 -18.07 8.66 13.86
N LEU A 99 -19.06 7.88 13.41
CA LEU A 99 -19.29 6.52 13.90
C LEU A 99 -18.12 5.59 13.58
N ALA A 100 -17.49 5.73 12.40
CA ALA A 100 -16.29 4.96 12.04
C ALA A 100 -15.05 5.36 12.85
N GLY A 101 -15.04 6.56 13.45
CA GLY A 101 -14.03 6.96 14.43
C GLY A 101 -14.20 6.29 15.80
N THR A 102 -15.43 5.87 16.13
CA THR A 102 -15.78 5.29 17.43
C THR A 102 -15.78 3.76 17.43
N PHE A 103 -16.25 3.13 16.35
CA PHE A 103 -16.36 1.67 16.26
C PHE A 103 -15.15 1.03 15.53
N SER A 104 -14.59 -0.04 16.09
CA SER A 104 -13.44 -0.75 15.53
C SER A 104 -13.78 -1.85 14.51
N GLY A 105 -15.05 -1.96 14.08
CA GLY A 105 -15.54 -3.03 13.20
C GLY A 105 -16.82 -2.66 12.44
N GLU A 106 -17.40 -3.64 11.73
CA GLU A 106 -18.65 -3.46 11.00
C GLU A 106 -19.78 -3.05 11.95
N HIS A 107 -20.44 -1.93 11.67
CA HIS A 107 -21.61 -1.47 12.40
C HIS A 107 -22.80 -1.34 11.44
N ARG A 108 -23.97 -1.89 11.81
CA ARG A 108 -25.15 -1.92 10.94
C ARG A 108 -25.57 -0.53 10.46
N ALA A 109 -25.53 0.46 11.35
CA ALA A 109 -25.88 1.84 10.99
C ALA A 109 -24.93 2.42 9.92
N ILE A 110 -23.62 2.15 10.03
CA ILE A 110 -22.63 2.56 9.03
C ILE A 110 -22.92 1.87 7.70
N GLY A 111 -23.17 0.55 7.72
CA GLY A 111 -23.49 -0.22 6.51
C GLY A 111 -24.70 0.34 5.76
N ARG A 112 -25.81 0.59 6.45
CA ARG A 112 -27.02 1.16 5.82
C ARG A 112 -26.78 2.52 5.17
N ALA A 113 -26.01 3.41 5.80
CA ALA A 113 -25.69 4.70 5.20
C ALA A 113 -24.76 4.59 4.00
N LEU A 114 -23.80 3.66 4.03
CA LEU A 114 -22.93 3.39 2.89
C LEU A 114 -23.75 2.85 1.70
N ASP A 115 -24.70 1.94 1.97
CA ASP A 115 -25.62 1.41 0.96
C ASP A 115 -26.48 2.55 0.38
N TRP A 116 -27.07 3.41 1.23
CA TRP A 116 -27.85 4.58 0.78
C TRP A 116 -27.02 5.56 -0.07
N LEU A 117 -25.78 5.87 0.34
CA LEU A 117 -24.87 6.74 -0.44
C LEU A 117 -24.60 6.13 -1.83
N VAL A 118 -24.44 4.82 -1.90
CA VAL A 118 -24.20 4.11 -3.15
C VAL A 118 -25.45 4.09 -4.04
N ASP A 119 -26.62 3.82 -3.48
CA ASP A 119 -27.89 3.77 -4.20
C ASP A 119 -28.26 5.13 -4.80
N THR A 120 -27.97 6.22 -4.07
CA THR A 120 -28.23 7.60 -4.50
C THR A 120 -27.19 8.14 -5.48
N PHE A 121 -26.05 7.48 -5.65
CA PHE A 121 -24.95 7.96 -6.49
C PHE A 121 -25.36 8.31 -7.93
N ARG A 122 -26.27 7.51 -8.52
CA ARG A 122 -26.75 7.73 -9.90
C ARG A 122 -27.61 8.97 -10.06
N GLN A 123 -28.25 9.43 -8.98
CA GLN A 123 -29.08 10.63 -8.98
C GLN A 123 -28.22 11.91 -8.97
N GLY A 124 -26.94 11.78 -8.63
CA GLY A 124 -26.00 12.86 -8.36
C GLY A 124 -25.96 13.13 -6.87
N TRP A 125 -24.77 13.18 -6.28
CA TRP A 125 -24.64 13.58 -4.88
C TRP A 125 -24.77 15.10 -4.76
N THR A 126 -26.00 15.53 -4.48
CA THR A 126 -26.36 16.88 -4.04
C THR A 126 -26.41 16.92 -2.51
N THR A 127 -27.03 17.95 -1.92
CA THR A 127 -27.43 17.98 -0.50
C THR A 127 -28.47 16.88 -0.26
N SER A 128 -29.63 17.00 -0.92
CA SER A 128 -30.77 16.08 -0.80
C SER A 128 -31.03 15.37 -2.15
N PRO A 129 -30.40 14.22 -2.43
CA PRO A 129 -30.55 13.53 -3.72
C PRO A 129 -31.98 13.04 -3.97
N ASP A 130 -32.74 12.77 -2.90
CA ASP A 130 -34.13 12.31 -2.99
C ASP A 130 -35.17 13.47 -3.08
N ASP A 131 -34.73 14.73 -3.18
CA ASP A 131 -35.63 15.87 -3.38
C ASP A 131 -36.30 15.77 -4.76
N PRO A 132 -37.65 15.69 -4.85
CA PRO A 132 -38.36 15.64 -6.13
C PRO A 132 -38.12 16.84 -7.04
N GLN A 133 -37.66 17.97 -6.48
CA GLN A 133 -37.31 19.18 -7.23
C GLN A 133 -35.84 19.21 -7.67
N ALA A 134 -35.00 18.30 -7.16
CA ALA A 134 -33.62 18.18 -7.62
C ALA A 134 -33.60 17.77 -9.09
N ARG A 135 -32.77 18.44 -9.87
CA ARG A 135 -32.54 18.03 -11.26
C ARG A 135 -31.63 16.81 -11.25
N PHE A 136 -32.12 15.69 -11.77
CA PHE A 136 -31.31 14.49 -11.98
C PHE A 136 -29.98 14.87 -12.67
N GLY A 137 -28.85 14.53 -12.04
CA GLY A 137 -27.52 14.71 -12.63
C GLY A 137 -26.75 15.96 -12.19
N ASP A 138 -27.32 16.87 -11.40
CA ASP A 138 -26.54 17.94 -10.75
C ASP A 138 -25.71 17.33 -9.61
N THR A 139 -24.38 17.45 -9.65
CA THR A 139 -23.47 16.92 -8.63
C THR A 139 -22.74 18.06 -7.95
N HIS A 140 -22.82 18.13 -6.62
CA HIS A 140 -22.07 19.11 -5.84
C HIS A 140 -20.72 18.51 -5.44
N PHE A 141 -19.62 19.24 -5.69
CA PHE A 141 -18.29 18.71 -5.43
C PHE A 141 -18.03 18.51 -3.94
N TYR A 142 -18.58 19.37 -3.07
CA TYR A 142 -18.42 19.22 -1.62
C TYR A 142 -19.19 18.00 -1.09
N SER A 143 -20.45 17.78 -1.50
CA SER A 143 -21.22 16.58 -1.14
C SER A 143 -20.51 15.31 -1.62
N SER A 144 -19.98 15.33 -2.85
CA SER A 144 -19.21 14.21 -3.39
C SER A 144 -17.93 13.94 -2.63
N ALA A 145 -17.23 15.00 -2.21
CA ALA A 145 -16.04 14.89 -1.38
C ALA A 145 -16.35 14.31 0.00
N MET A 146 -17.46 14.71 0.63
CA MET A 146 -17.91 14.16 1.91
C MET A 146 -18.29 12.68 1.77
N ALA A 147 -19.10 12.33 0.77
CA ALA A 147 -19.45 10.94 0.47
C ALA A 147 -18.22 10.09 0.21
N LEU A 148 -17.24 10.58 -0.57
CA LEU A 148 -15.95 9.92 -0.74
C LEU A 148 -15.27 9.65 0.61
N ARG A 149 -15.21 10.66 1.50
CA ARG A 149 -14.63 10.51 2.85
C ARG A 149 -15.35 9.45 3.69
N ALA A 150 -16.67 9.30 3.54
CA ALA A 150 -17.42 8.23 4.19
C ALA A 150 -17.07 6.86 3.58
N LEU A 151 -17.11 6.74 2.25
CA LEU A 151 -16.84 5.48 1.55
C LEU A 151 -15.43 4.93 1.83
N ILE A 152 -14.40 5.77 1.88
CA ILE A 152 -13.02 5.34 2.18
C ILE A 152 -12.80 4.89 3.64
N ARG A 153 -13.81 5.04 4.51
CA ARG A 153 -13.82 4.55 5.90
C ARG A 153 -14.54 3.20 6.04
N ALA A 154 -15.13 2.69 4.97
CA ALA A 154 -15.71 1.36 4.93
C ALA A 154 -14.63 0.28 4.74
N PRO A 155 -14.83 -0.94 5.28
CA PRO A 155 -14.10 -2.11 4.81
C PRO A 155 -14.16 -2.22 3.29
N ARG A 156 -13.06 -2.66 2.69
CA ARG A 156 -12.95 -2.80 1.24
C ARG A 156 -13.99 -3.81 0.72
N SER A 157 -14.80 -3.39 -0.23
CA SER A 157 -15.61 -4.27 -1.08
C SER A 157 -15.47 -3.88 -2.55
N GLU A 158 -15.70 -4.85 -3.44
CA GLU A 158 -15.71 -4.62 -4.89
C GLU A 158 -16.75 -3.56 -5.27
N HIS A 159 -17.94 -3.67 -4.69
CA HIS A 159 -19.05 -2.75 -4.91
C HIS A 159 -18.67 -1.29 -4.57
N LEU A 160 -18.18 -1.02 -3.36
CA LEU A 160 -17.79 0.34 -2.94
C LEU A 160 -16.60 0.89 -3.74
N SER A 161 -15.72 0.02 -4.21
CA SER A 161 -14.54 0.42 -5.00
C SER A 161 -14.92 1.15 -6.28
N VAL A 162 -16.04 0.78 -6.92
CA VAL A 162 -16.59 1.45 -8.11
C VAL A 162 -16.90 2.91 -7.80
N TYR A 163 -17.68 3.15 -6.76
CA TYR A 163 -18.14 4.48 -6.40
C TYR A 163 -17.01 5.37 -5.91
N ILE A 164 -16.05 4.83 -5.16
CA ILE A 164 -14.85 5.58 -4.74
C ILE A 164 -14.07 6.06 -5.97
N GLN A 165 -13.81 5.18 -6.94
CA GLN A 165 -13.02 5.53 -8.13
C GLN A 165 -13.74 6.51 -9.05
N GLU A 166 -15.01 6.26 -9.32
CA GLU A 166 -15.83 7.15 -10.12
C GLU A 166 -15.90 8.54 -9.46
N THR A 167 -16.02 8.60 -8.13
CA THR A 167 -16.04 9.89 -7.41
C THR A 167 -14.71 10.62 -7.51
N ILE A 168 -13.57 9.94 -7.30
CA ILE A 168 -12.24 10.54 -7.48
C ILE A 168 -12.10 11.08 -8.91
N SER A 169 -12.51 10.30 -9.90
CA SER A 169 -12.44 10.69 -11.32
C SER A 169 -13.32 11.90 -11.62
N ARG A 170 -14.54 11.94 -11.11
CA ARG A 170 -15.47 13.08 -11.26
C ARG A 170 -14.96 14.34 -10.59
N LEU A 171 -14.40 14.24 -9.38
CA LEU A 171 -13.79 15.36 -8.68
C LEU A 171 -12.62 15.90 -9.49
N LEU A 172 -11.68 15.05 -9.93
CA LEU A 172 -10.53 15.48 -10.72
C LEU A 172 -10.94 16.12 -12.06
N ALA A 173 -11.91 15.54 -12.77
CA ALA A 173 -12.44 16.08 -14.03
C ALA A 173 -13.21 17.40 -13.85
N GLY A 174 -13.81 17.59 -12.67
CA GLY A 174 -14.59 18.77 -12.30
C GLY A 174 -13.79 20.00 -11.90
N ARG A 175 -12.45 19.91 -11.88
CA ARG A 175 -11.56 20.99 -11.47
C ARG A 175 -11.70 22.20 -12.39
N ALA A 176 -11.82 23.39 -11.82
CA ALA A 176 -11.87 24.63 -12.59
C ALA A 176 -10.52 24.93 -13.26
N VAL A 177 -10.54 25.73 -14.34
CA VAL A 177 -9.32 26.16 -15.06
C VAL A 177 -8.29 26.80 -14.12
N GLN A 178 -8.76 27.48 -13.07
CA GLN A 178 -7.92 28.20 -12.12
C GLN A 178 -7.23 27.28 -11.09
N GLY A 179 -7.61 26.00 -11.02
CA GLY A 179 -6.96 24.99 -10.17
C GLY A 179 -7.79 24.50 -8.99
N GLY A 180 -8.79 25.26 -8.52
CA GLY A 180 -9.70 24.85 -7.42
C GLY A 180 -11.04 24.25 -7.89
N TRP A 181 -11.96 24.08 -6.94
CA TRP A 181 -13.32 23.57 -7.17
C TRP A 181 -14.38 24.56 -6.70
N GLY A 182 -15.47 24.65 -7.46
CA GLY A 182 -16.65 25.44 -7.11
C GLY A 182 -17.77 24.60 -6.51
N TYR A 183 -18.97 25.19 -6.44
CA TYR A 183 -20.17 24.49 -5.94
C TYR A 183 -20.48 23.20 -6.72
N GLY A 184 -20.29 23.24 -8.04
CA GLY A 184 -20.51 22.11 -8.94
C GLY A 184 -19.85 22.35 -10.31
N ILE A 185 -20.21 21.52 -11.30
CA ILE A 185 -19.60 21.54 -12.63
C ILE A 185 -19.72 22.93 -13.27
N GLY A 186 -18.60 23.46 -13.78
CA GLY A 186 -18.54 24.74 -14.48
C GLY A 186 -18.66 25.98 -13.59
N ARG A 187 -18.79 25.82 -12.27
CA ARG A 187 -18.80 26.95 -11.32
C ARG A 187 -17.37 27.41 -11.00
N PRO A 188 -17.16 28.72 -10.72
CA PRO A 188 -15.84 29.23 -10.37
C PRO A 188 -15.32 28.58 -9.09
N ALA A 189 -14.00 28.45 -8.98
CA ALA A 189 -13.35 27.91 -7.80
C ALA A 189 -13.61 28.81 -6.57
N ASP A 190 -13.83 28.17 -5.43
CA ASP A 190 -14.09 28.80 -4.14
C ASP A 190 -13.19 28.15 -3.05
N PRO A 191 -12.63 28.92 -2.10
CA PRO A 191 -11.77 28.36 -1.06
C PRO A 191 -12.43 27.25 -0.23
N THR A 192 -13.67 27.43 0.20
CA THR A 192 -14.39 26.45 1.04
C THR A 192 -14.64 25.15 0.29
N PHE A 193 -15.20 25.22 -0.93
CA PHE A 193 -15.44 24.02 -1.74
C PHE A 193 -14.14 23.32 -2.17
N THR A 194 -13.11 24.10 -2.50
CA THR A 194 -11.78 23.55 -2.79
C THR A 194 -11.22 22.78 -1.60
N CYS A 195 -11.35 23.29 -0.38
CA CYS A 195 -10.89 22.60 0.82
C CYS A 195 -11.66 21.30 1.09
N TYR A 196 -12.98 21.25 0.87
CA TYR A 196 -13.75 20.00 0.98
C TYR A 196 -13.21 18.93 0.03
N VAL A 197 -12.96 19.28 -1.24
CA VAL A 197 -12.41 18.36 -2.24
C VAL A 197 -10.99 17.93 -1.90
N LEU A 198 -10.12 18.88 -1.51
CA LEU A 198 -8.75 18.60 -1.06
C LEU A 198 -8.75 17.62 0.12
N HIS A 199 -9.62 17.81 1.11
CA HIS A 199 -9.75 16.91 2.25
C HIS A 199 -10.02 15.47 1.79
N ALA A 200 -10.94 15.26 0.86
CA ALA A 200 -11.27 13.93 0.36
C ALA A 200 -10.15 13.32 -0.49
N LEU A 201 -9.55 14.10 -1.40
CA LEU A 201 -8.47 13.65 -2.28
C LEU A 201 -7.16 13.38 -1.54
N MET A 202 -6.94 14.02 -0.39
CA MET A 202 -5.80 13.73 0.50
C MET A 202 -6.08 12.57 1.47
N ASP A 203 -7.34 12.34 1.89
CA ASP A 203 -7.69 11.17 2.71
C ASP A 203 -7.62 9.85 1.91
N ALA A 204 -7.98 9.86 0.63
CA ALA A 204 -8.09 8.64 -0.19
C ALA A 204 -6.76 7.86 -0.34
N PRO A 205 -5.60 8.49 -0.67
CA PRO A 205 -4.32 7.80 -0.69
C PRO A 205 -3.89 7.26 0.66
N ILE A 206 -4.14 8.00 1.75
CA ILE A 206 -3.74 7.60 3.10
C ILE A 206 -4.49 6.34 3.56
N ARG A 207 -5.80 6.28 3.26
CA ARG A 207 -6.66 5.18 3.71
C ARG A 207 -6.65 3.97 2.77
N LEU A 208 -6.59 4.19 1.47
CA LEU A 208 -6.73 3.13 0.48
C LEU A 208 -5.43 2.83 -0.29
N GLY A 209 -4.39 3.65 -0.13
CA GLY A 209 -3.17 3.54 -0.94
C GLY A 209 -3.41 3.83 -2.42
N VAL A 210 -4.48 4.57 -2.74
CA VAL A 210 -4.88 4.92 -4.10
C VAL A 210 -4.27 6.27 -4.41
N GLU A 211 -3.34 6.34 -5.35
CA GLU A 211 -2.79 7.63 -5.74
C GLU A 211 -3.87 8.49 -6.42
N SER A 212 -4.18 9.63 -5.80
CA SER A 212 -4.86 10.75 -6.43
C SER A 212 -3.85 11.55 -7.27
N ASP A 213 -4.30 12.30 -8.27
CA ASP A 213 -3.40 13.13 -9.09
C ASP A 213 -2.74 14.19 -8.21
N SER A 214 -1.53 13.91 -7.75
CA SER A 214 -0.76 14.77 -6.85
C SER A 214 -0.51 16.15 -7.46
N ARG A 215 -0.43 16.25 -8.80
CA ARG A 215 -0.31 17.54 -9.49
C ARG A 215 -1.59 18.35 -9.39
N ALA A 216 -2.75 17.70 -9.42
CA ALA A 216 -4.03 18.39 -9.23
C ALA A 216 -4.18 18.90 -7.79
N ILE A 217 -3.78 18.09 -6.79
CA ILE A 217 -3.75 18.48 -5.38
C ILE A 217 -2.78 19.65 -5.16
N ASP A 218 -1.54 19.51 -5.63
CA ASP A 218 -0.51 20.54 -5.49
C ASP A 218 -0.97 21.86 -6.14
N ALA A 219 -1.50 21.81 -7.37
CA ALA A 219 -2.00 23.00 -8.05
C ALA A 219 -3.18 23.66 -7.32
N ALA A 220 -4.06 22.88 -6.69
CA ALA A 220 -5.17 23.41 -5.90
C ALA A 220 -4.69 24.04 -4.59
N LEU A 221 -3.67 23.46 -3.94
CA LEU A 221 -3.03 24.04 -2.76
C LEU A 221 -2.27 25.33 -3.12
N GLU A 222 -1.57 25.36 -4.25
CA GLU A 222 -0.89 26.55 -4.79
C GLU A 222 -1.90 27.66 -5.11
N TRP A 223 -3.02 27.32 -5.77
CA TRP A 223 -4.12 28.27 -6.00
C TRP A 223 -4.68 28.80 -4.68
N LEU A 224 -4.92 27.92 -3.70
CA LEU A 224 -5.45 28.29 -2.38
C LEU A 224 -4.52 29.29 -1.67
N GLN A 225 -3.20 29.08 -1.72
CA GLN A 225 -2.24 30.07 -1.19
C GLN A 225 -2.33 31.41 -1.95
N GLY A 226 -2.45 31.37 -3.28
CA GLY A 226 -2.49 32.57 -4.12
C GLY A 226 -3.73 33.45 -3.97
N VAL A 227 -4.83 32.91 -3.43
CA VAL A 227 -6.08 33.67 -3.20
C VAL A 227 -6.25 34.16 -1.76
N GLN A 228 -5.26 33.96 -0.89
CA GLN A 228 -5.27 34.54 0.45
C GLN A 228 -5.32 36.07 0.37
N THR A 229 -6.14 36.71 1.21
CA THR A 229 -6.23 38.18 1.23
C THR A 229 -5.02 38.81 1.93
N LYS A 230 -4.88 40.13 1.82
CA LYS A 230 -3.85 40.90 2.54
C LYS A 230 -3.97 40.80 4.06
N ASP A 231 -5.16 40.49 4.58
CA ASP A 231 -5.42 40.34 6.02
C ASP A 231 -5.10 38.92 6.52
N GLY A 232 -4.66 38.02 5.63
CA GLY A 232 -4.31 36.63 5.95
C GLY A 232 -5.49 35.67 6.00
N CYS A 233 -6.69 36.11 5.61
CA CYS A 233 -7.92 35.32 5.61
C CYS A 233 -8.23 34.76 4.20
N TRP A 234 -9.29 33.94 4.09
CA TRP A 234 -9.88 33.52 2.81
C TRP A 234 -11.34 33.94 2.74
N GLY A 235 -11.79 34.28 1.52
CA GLY A 235 -13.20 34.49 1.24
C GLY A 235 -13.98 33.19 1.04
N ASP A 236 -15.30 33.28 0.94
CA ASP A 236 -16.17 32.13 0.72
C ASP A 236 -17.27 32.38 -0.32
N TRP A 237 -18.05 31.32 -0.55
CA TRP A 237 -19.10 31.27 -1.57
C TRP A 237 -20.33 32.12 -1.25
N HIS A 238 -20.44 32.65 -0.02
CA HIS A 238 -21.46 33.63 0.34
C HIS A 238 -21.05 35.07 -0.05
N GLY A 239 -19.86 35.24 -0.63
CA GLY A 239 -19.32 36.54 -1.05
C GLY A 239 -18.58 37.27 0.07
N MET A 240 -18.28 36.61 1.19
CA MET A 240 -17.45 37.20 2.24
C MET A 240 -16.00 37.28 1.77
N VAL A 241 -15.36 38.43 2.00
CA VAL A 241 -13.94 38.62 1.68
C VAL A 241 -13.04 37.90 2.70
N CYS A 242 -13.46 37.88 3.97
CA CYS A 242 -12.81 37.16 5.05
C CYS A 242 -13.83 36.31 5.82
N SER A 243 -13.84 35.01 5.56
CA SER A 243 -14.69 34.01 6.22
C SER A 243 -13.86 33.20 7.23
N PRO A 244 -14.28 33.11 8.50
CA PRO A 244 -13.65 32.23 9.47
C PRO A 244 -13.72 30.76 9.06
N GLU A 245 -14.82 30.32 8.46
CA GLU A 245 -14.99 28.95 7.96
C GLU A 245 -13.93 28.63 6.89
N ALA A 246 -13.87 29.45 5.83
CA ALA A 246 -12.92 29.26 4.74
C ALA A 246 -11.47 29.31 5.25
N THR A 247 -11.16 30.24 6.17
CA THR A 247 -9.82 30.40 6.74
C THR A 247 -9.41 29.18 7.58
N GLY A 248 -10.31 28.64 8.40
CA GLY A 248 -10.06 27.42 9.18
C GLY A 248 -9.78 26.20 8.29
N TYR A 249 -10.60 26.00 7.27
CA TYR A 249 -10.41 24.93 6.29
C TYR A 249 -9.16 25.11 5.42
N ALA A 250 -8.79 26.35 5.08
CA ALA A 250 -7.59 26.63 4.32
C ALA A 250 -6.33 26.27 5.12
N ILE A 251 -6.25 26.69 6.39
CA ILE A 251 -5.16 26.26 7.30
C ILE A 251 -5.09 24.74 7.37
N TYR A 252 -6.23 24.08 7.59
CA TYR A 252 -6.29 22.63 7.67
C TYR A 252 -5.76 21.95 6.39
N SER A 253 -6.17 22.43 5.21
CA SER A 253 -5.81 21.81 3.93
C SER A 253 -4.35 22.07 3.56
N LEU A 254 -3.86 23.31 3.74
CA LEU A 254 -2.49 23.69 3.45
C LEU A 254 -1.47 22.93 4.30
N LEU A 255 -1.76 22.73 5.60
CA LEU A 255 -0.87 21.98 6.50
C LEU A 255 -0.81 20.47 6.22
N ARG A 256 -1.71 19.96 5.39
CA ARG A 256 -1.77 18.56 4.96
C ARG A 256 -1.11 18.30 3.60
N GLY A 257 -0.77 19.35 2.86
CA GLY A 257 -0.12 19.24 1.56
C GLY A 257 1.25 18.57 1.64
N ALA A 258 1.65 17.89 0.57
CA ALA A 258 3.00 17.32 0.46
C ALA A 258 4.07 18.41 0.41
N LYS A 259 3.76 19.54 -0.23
CA LYS A 259 4.52 20.79 -0.14
C LYS A 259 3.86 21.69 0.88
N LEU A 260 4.62 22.10 1.88
CA LEU A 260 4.13 23.00 2.92
C LEU A 260 4.04 24.43 2.38
N PRO A 261 3.05 25.22 2.85
CA PRO A 261 2.95 26.64 2.52
C PRO A 261 4.09 27.42 3.18
N ASP A 262 4.25 28.68 2.76
CA ASP A 262 5.08 29.64 3.49
C ASP A 262 4.55 29.82 4.93
N ASP A 263 5.45 29.85 5.91
CA ASP A 263 5.06 30.04 7.33
C ASP A 263 4.22 31.31 7.54
N ALA A 264 4.53 32.38 6.78
CA ALA A 264 3.79 33.63 6.83
C ALA A 264 2.30 33.49 6.44
N THR A 265 1.97 32.59 5.50
CA THR A 265 0.59 32.28 5.09
C THR A 265 -0.19 31.71 6.27
N ILE A 266 0.36 30.71 6.96
CA ILE A 266 -0.31 30.08 8.11
C ILE A 266 -0.35 31.01 9.33
N VAL A 267 0.74 31.70 9.63
CA VAL A 267 0.85 32.58 10.80
C VAL A 267 -0.13 33.76 10.71
N SER A 268 -0.25 34.41 9.54
CA SER A 268 -1.19 35.52 9.36
C SER A 268 -2.65 35.06 9.52
N ALA A 269 -2.99 33.90 8.98
CA ALA A 269 -4.31 33.29 9.11
C ALA A 269 -4.65 32.95 10.57
N LEU A 270 -3.72 32.34 11.30
CA LEU A 270 -3.89 32.03 12.72
C LEU A 270 -4.07 33.30 13.56
N HIS A 271 -3.29 34.35 13.30
CA HIS A 271 -3.46 35.64 13.97
C HIS A 271 -4.84 36.22 13.74
N TRP A 272 -5.28 36.23 12.48
CA TRP A 272 -6.59 36.75 12.13
C TRP A 272 -7.70 35.96 12.83
N LEU A 273 -7.68 34.62 12.80
CA LEU A 273 -8.67 33.79 13.49
C LEU A 273 -8.70 34.03 15.01
N ILE A 274 -7.53 34.13 15.65
CA ILE A 274 -7.46 34.41 17.10
C ILE A 274 -8.07 35.78 17.43
N GLN A 275 -7.94 36.77 16.54
CA GLN A 275 -8.56 38.09 16.73
C GLN A 275 -10.08 38.06 16.55
N GLN A 276 -10.61 37.16 15.72
CA GLN A 276 -12.05 37.01 15.48
C GLN A 276 -12.77 36.14 16.53
N GLN A 277 -12.05 35.49 17.45
CA GLN A 277 -12.67 34.62 18.45
C GLN A 277 -13.52 35.44 19.43
N GLN A 278 -14.76 35.04 19.63
CA GLN A 278 -15.70 35.70 20.53
C GLN A 278 -15.42 35.36 22.01
N ASP A 279 -16.11 36.04 22.93
CA ASP A 279 -15.97 35.82 24.38
C ASP A 279 -16.43 34.42 24.81
N ASP A 280 -17.44 33.87 24.13
CA ASP A 280 -17.96 32.51 24.32
C ASP A 280 -17.01 31.41 23.81
N GLY A 281 -15.93 31.77 23.10
CA GLY A 281 -14.96 30.85 22.54
C GLY A 281 -15.23 30.40 21.11
N GLY A 282 -16.38 30.76 20.53
CA GLY A 282 -16.77 30.45 19.16
C GLY A 282 -16.38 31.51 18.13
N TRP A 283 -16.80 31.27 16.88
CA TRP A 283 -16.66 32.20 15.75
C TRP A 283 -18.01 32.44 15.07
N LEU A 284 -18.19 33.67 14.59
CA LEU A 284 -19.35 34.10 13.81
C LEU A 284 -19.22 33.64 12.35
N PHE A 285 -20.35 33.39 11.70
CA PHE A 285 -20.43 33.25 10.25
C PHE A 285 -19.91 34.51 9.53
N ASP A 286 -20.48 35.68 9.85
CA ASP A 286 -20.04 36.99 9.35
C ASP A 286 -19.37 37.78 10.49
N PRO A 287 -18.04 37.97 10.46
CA PRO A 287 -17.32 38.73 11.48
C PRO A 287 -17.73 40.21 11.59
N LEU A 288 -18.39 40.76 10.57
CA LEU A 288 -18.78 42.18 10.53
C LEU A 288 -20.17 42.42 11.11
N GLN A 289 -20.94 41.37 11.40
CA GLN A 289 -22.29 41.48 11.94
C GLN A 289 -22.35 41.12 13.42
N LYS A 290 -23.29 41.74 14.15
CA LYS A 290 -23.65 41.30 15.50
C LYS A 290 -24.52 40.05 15.39
N SER A 291 -23.88 38.89 15.40
CA SER A 291 -24.51 37.57 15.43
C SER A 291 -24.02 36.78 16.64
N ILE A 292 -24.65 35.63 16.89
CA ILE A 292 -24.11 34.59 17.78
C ILE A 292 -23.08 33.73 17.04
N SER A 293 -22.17 33.10 17.79
CA SER A 293 -21.22 32.12 17.27
C SER A 293 -21.94 30.90 16.69
N ASN A 294 -21.37 30.31 15.63
CA ASN A 294 -21.96 29.21 14.89
C ASN A 294 -21.17 27.92 15.09
N ASN A 295 -21.86 26.77 15.25
CA ASN A 295 -21.21 25.50 15.56
C ASN A 295 -20.37 24.98 14.37
N TRP A 296 -20.89 25.05 13.14
CA TRP A 296 -20.16 24.60 11.94
C TRP A 296 -18.91 25.45 11.66
N VAL A 297 -19.01 26.78 11.81
CA VAL A 297 -17.85 27.70 11.64
C VAL A 297 -16.80 27.43 12.71
N THR A 298 -17.23 27.32 13.96
CA THR A 298 -16.35 27.03 15.09
C THR A 298 -15.65 25.68 14.92
N PHE A 299 -16.33 24.67 14.38
CA PHE A 299 -15.75 23.37 14.04
C PHE A 299 -14.63 23.52 12.99
N SER A 300 -14.89 24.21 11.86
CA SER A 300 -13.91 24.39 10.78
C SER A 300 -12.66 25.13 11.26
N VAL A 301 -12.82 26.15 12.08
CA VAL A 301 -11.71 26.88 12.72
C VAL A 301 -10.93 25.95 13.65
N SER A 302 -11.61 25.23 14.54
CA SER A 302 -10.99 24.30 15.49
C SER A 302 -10.20 23.20 14.78
N LEU A 303 -10.69 22.72 13.65
CA LEU A 303 -10.01 21.73 12.81
C LEU A 303 -8.66 22.27 12.30
N GLY A 304 -8.61 23.53 11.85
CA GLY A 304 -7.38 24.21 11.44
C GLY A 304 -6.40 24.43 12.59
N LEU A 305 -6.88 24.93 13.74
CA LEU A 305 -6.05 25.15 14.94
C LEU A 305 -5.42 23.82 15.43
N ARG A 306 -6.21 22.74 15.46
CA ARG A 306 -5.74 21.41 15.86
C ARG A 306 -4.68 20.87 14.90
N ALA A 307 -4.87 21.04 13.59
CA ALA A 307 -3.89 20.59 12.60
C ALA A 307 -2.53 21.29 12.76
N TYR A 308 -2.54 22.59 13.07
CA TYR A 308 -1.32 23.33 13.40
C TYR A 308 -0.60 22.77 14.63
N LEU A 309 -1.33 22.54 15.73
CA LEU A 309 -0.74 22.00 16.96
C LEU A 309 -0.19 20.58 16.75
N ALA A 310 -0.95 19.70 16.09
CA ALA A 310 -0.52 18.33 15.79
C ALA A 310 0.76 18.33 14.94
N ARG A 311 0.88 19.25 13.99
CA ARG A 311 2.05 19.40 13.13
C ARG A 311 3.29 19.84 13.89
N ILE A 312 3.14 20.74 14.86
CA ILE A 312 4.23 21.21 15.73
C ILE A 312 4.66 20.10 16.68
N MET A 313 3.71 19.39 17.30
CA MET A 313 4.02 18.24 18.14
C MET A 313 4.78 17.17 17.35
N SER A 314 4.35 16.88 16.12
CA SER A 314 5.07 15.95 15.24
C SER A 314 6.44 16.47 14.80
N ALA A 315 6.64 17.79 14.75
CA ALA A 315 7.95 18.41 14.49
C ALA A 315 8.86 18.46 15.74
N GLY A 316 8.28 18.37 16.94
CA GLY A 316 8.91 18.69 18.22
C GLY A 316 9.18 17.50 19.16
N LEU A 317 9.06 16.25 18.71
CA LEU A 317 9.48 15.08 19.51
C LEU A 317 10.86 14.59 19.03
N HIS A 318 11.93 14.65 19.83
CA HIS A 318 12.01 14.92 21.28
C HIS A 318 13.36 15.54 21.70
N PRO A 319 13.36 16.48 22.67
CA PRO A 319 13.63 16.10 24.07
C PRO A 319 12.66 16.71 25.12
N GLU A 320 12.31 15.87 26.10
CA GLU A 320 11.89 16.15 27.50
C GLU A 320 10.72 17.12 27.82
N GLN A 321 9.62 16.58 28.38
CA GLN A 321 9.20 16.81 29.78
C GLN A 321 7.88 16.07 30.13
N LYS A 322 7.85 15.49 31.34
CA LYS A 322 6.75 14.73 31.99
C LYS A 322 5.77 15.65 32.75
N ALA A 323 4.48 15.29 32.76
CA ALA A 323 3.57 15.26 33.94
C ALA A 323 2.19 14.71 33.48
N GLU A 324 1.93 13.42 33.72
CA GLU A 324 0.94 12.87 34.70
C GLU A 324 -0.54 12.91 34.24
N GLY A 325 -1.10 11.74 33.91
CA GLY A 325 -2.55 11.53 33.79
C GLY A 325 -3.06 10.70 32.60
N THR A 326 -2.68 9.43 32.53
CA THR A 326 -3.42 8.31 31.90
C THR A 326 -3.89 8.44 30.43
N ILE A 327 -2.97 8.17 29.50
CA ILE A 327 -3.26 7.36 28.31
C ILE A 327 -2.12 6.33 28.22
N VAL A 328 -2.47 5.04 28.28
CA VAL A 328 -1.52 3.94 28.16
C VAL A 328 -1.12 3.82 26.69
N ASP A 329 -0.12 4.61 26.33
CA ASP A 329 0.66 4.46 25.11
C ASP A 329 1.83 3.54 25.44
N VAL A 330 1.89 2.37 24.81
CA VAL A 330 2.96 1.39 25.02
C VAL A 330 3.76 1.32 23.73
N ASP A 331 4.57 2.35 23.45
CA ASP A 331 5.81 2.21 22.68
C ASP A 331 6.69 3.47 22.76
N ALA A 332 7.71 3.42 23.61
CA ALA A 332 8.98 4.10 23.38
C ALA A 332 10.12 3.26 23.96
N VAL A 333 10.93 2.77 23.04
CA VAL A 333 12.18 2.02 23.17
C VAL A 333 13.04 2.45 24.37
N SER A 334 13.32 1.49 25.25
CA SER A 334 14.60 1.42 25.97
C SER A 334 15.44 0.32 25.34
N LEU A 335 16.62 0.76 24.93
CA LEU A 335 17.71 0.01 24.34
C LEU A 335 18.18 -1.14 25.25
N VAL A 336 18.52 -2.27 24.62
CA VAL A 336 19.35 -3.36 25.15
C VAL A 336 18.85 -3.97 26.47
N ARG A 337 18.09 -5.07 26.36
CA ARG A 337 18.07 -6.05 27.46
C ARG A 337 19.46 -6.71 27.53
N PRO A 338 20.10 -6.82 28.71
CA PRO A 338 21.31 -7.60 28.84
C PRO A 338 20.97 -9.05 28.48
N ALA A 339 21.91 -9.72 27.80
CA ALA A 339 21.82 -11.15 27.54
C ALA A 339 21.48 -11.90 28.85
N PRO A 340 20.58 -12.90 28.82
CA PRO A 340 20.32 -13.71 30.00
C PRO A 340 21.64 -14.35 30.50
N PRO A 341 21.77 -14.62 31.81
CA PRO A 341 22.96 -15.23 32.38
C PRO A 341 23.35 -16.50 31.60
N VAL A 342 24.65 -16.63 31.36
CA VAL A 342 25.30 -17.72 30.61
C VAL A 342 25.28 -19.01 31.44
N GLU A 343 24.11 -19.51 31.81
CA GLU A 343 23.95 -20.80 32.51
C GLU A 343 22.70 -21.55 32.02
N ALA A 344 22.66 -21.76 30.70
CA ALA A 344 21.89 -22.83 30.05
C ALA A 344 22.41 -23.00 28.61
N GLN A 345 23.72 -23.14 28.45
CA GLN A 345 24.39 -23.41 27.17
C GLN A 345 24.70 -24.89 27.04
N GLN A 346 23.67 -25.74 26.94
CA GLN A 346 23.84 -27.08 26.39
C GLN A 346 22.67 -27.38 25.44
N SER A 347 23.01 -27.57 24.16
CA SER A 347 22.19 -27.95 22.99
C SER A 347 21.30 -26.89 22.29
N ARG A 348 21.78 -25.68 21.99
CA ARG A 348 21.09 -24.80 21.03
C ARG A 348 21.34 -25.26 19.59
N ASP A 349 20.28 -25.55 18.83
CA ASP A 349 20.36 -25.83 17.40
C ASP A 349 20.88 -24.59 16.64
N GLN A 350 21.99 -24.73 15.92
CA GLN A 350 22.56 -23.66 15.07
C GLN A 350 21.53 -23.11 14.07
N ARG A 351 20.49 -23.89 13.75
CA ARG A 351 19.42 -23.53 12.82
C ARG A 351 18.53 -22.39 13.32
N THR A 352 18.28 -22.28 14.63
CA THR A 352 17.37 -21.26 15.19
C THR A 352 18.07 -19.99 15.64
N GLN A 353 19.39 -20.03 15.88
CA GLN A 353 20.20 -18.88 16.30
C GLN A 353 20.10 -17.68 15.34
N ARG A 354 20.00 -17.92 14.02
CA ARG A 354 19.85 -16.87 13.00
C ARG A 354 18.56 -16.05 13.12
N TYR A 355 17.60 -16.50 13.93
CA TYR A 355 16.32 -15.85 14.17
C TYR A 355 16.20 -15.22 15.58
N GLU A 356 17.29 -15.17 16.36
CA GLU A 356 17.27 -14.55 17.70
C GLU A 356 17.05 -13.03 17.63
N ASN A 357 17.74 -12.36 16.69
CA ASN A 357 17.63 -10.91 16.47
C ASN A 357 16.60 -10.60 15.39
N TYR A 358 15.56 -9.86 15.77
CA TYR A 358 14.48 -9.46 14.87
C TYR A 358 14.08 -8.01 15.14
N PHE A 359 13.54 -7.39 14.11
CA PHE A 359 13.03 -6.03 14.16
C PHE A 359 11.58 -6.04 13.69
N PRO A 360 10.64 -5.44 14.44
CA PRO A 360 9.32 -5.16 13.89
C PRO A 360 9.53 -4.23 12.70
N PHE A 361 8.94 -4.61 11.57
CA PHE A 361 8.85 -3.76 10.40
C PHE A 361 7.63 -2.87 10.60
N LEU A 362 7.85 -1.55 10.63
CA LEU A 362 6.82 -0.60 11.02
C LEU A 362 5.69 -0.60 9.97
N PRO A 363 4.40 -0.54 10.35
CA PRO A 363 3.29 -0.50 9.40
C PRO A 363 3.40 0.63 8.37
N GLU A 364 4.04 1.76 8.72
CA GLU A 364 4.31 2.90 7.84
C GLU A 364 5.32 2.57 6.72
N GLU A 365 6.15 1.54 6.92
CA GLU A 365 7.11 1.04 5.93
C GLU A 365 6.46 0.07 4.94
N LEU A 366 5.29 -0.50 5.25
CA LEU A 366 4.49 -1.29 4.31
C LEU A 366 3.73 -0.36 3.35
N ARG A 367 4.49 0.34 2.53
CA ARG A 367 4.00 1.17 1.43
C ARG A 367 3.53 0.26 0.28
N GLY A 368 2.49 0.70 -0.44
CA GLY A 368 1.86 -0.03 -1.54
C GLY A 368 0.33 0.11 -1.53
N PRO A 369 -0.36 -0.07 -2.66
CA PRO A 369 -1.80 0.17 -2.78
C PRO A 369 -2.65 -0.97 -2.17
N VAL A 370 -3.84 -0.67 -1.66
CA VAL A 370 -4.84 -1.71 -1.39
C VAL A 370 -5.45 -2.08 -2.75
N ALA A 371 -4.83 -3.04 -3.46
CA ALA A 371 -5.09 -3.38 -4.86
C ALA A 371 -6.58 -3.67 -5.16
N ARG A 372 -7.35 -2.72 -5.68
CA ARG A 372 -8.79 -2.91 -6.02
C ARG A 372 -8.95 -3.46 -7.43
N PRO A 373 -10.00 -4.24 -7.74
CA PRO A 373 -10.20 -4.74 -9.11
C PRO A 373 -10.14 -3.60 -10.14
N LEU A 374 -10.81 -2.49 -9.85
CA LEU A 374 -10.84 -1.34 -10.76
C LEU A 374 -9.51 -0.58 -10.89
N ASP A 375 -8.56 -0.81 -9.99
CA ASP A 375 -7.29 -0.07 -9.97
C ASP A 375 -6.13 -0.93 -10.43
N HIS A 376 -6.33 -2.25 -10.44
CA HIS A 376 -5.29 -3.21 -10.70
C HIS A 376 -5.36 -3.70 -12.14
N THR A 377 -4.19 -3.96 -12.72
CA THR A 377 -4.05 -4.51 -14.08
C THR A 377 -4.60 -5.94 -14.25
N MET A 378 -4.95 -6.57 -13.12
CA MET A 378 -5.58 -7.89 -13.05
C MET A 378 -7.11 -7.81 -13.05
N SER A 379 -7.70 -6.61 -12.93
CA SER A 379 -9.14 -6.42 -12.74
C SER A 379 -9.70 -7.36 -11.67
N ASP A 380 -10.80 -8.03 -11.97
CA ASP A 380 -11.57 -8.89 -11.06
C ASP A 380 -10.78 -10.15 -10.66
N ALA A 381 -9.68 -10.45 -11.36
CA ALA A 381 -8.82 -11.58 -11.03
C ALA A 381 -7.88 -11.30 -9.84
N VAL A 382 -7.73 -10.04 -9.38
CA VAL A 382 -6.82 -9.70 -8.27
C VAL A 382 -7.22 -10.41 -6.98
N ASP A 383 -8.52 -10.44 -6.67
CA ASP A 383 -9.01 -11.06 -5.44
C ASP A 383 -8.77 -12.58 -5.49
N GLU A 384 -9.11 -13.23 -6.60
CA GLU A 384 -8.84 -14.67 -6.79
C GLU A 384 -7.33 -14.99 -6.75
N TYR A 385 -6.47 -14.11 -7.27
CA TYR A 385 -5.02 -14.26 -7.13
C TYR A 385 -4.60 -14.24 -5.66
N VAL A 386 -5.08 -13.28 -4.86
CA VAL A 386 -4.79 -13.23 -3.41
C VAL A 386 -5.30 -14.48 -2.70
N LYS A 387 -6.55 -14.88 -2.98
CA LYS A 387 -7.16 -16.11 -2.45
C LYS A 387 -6.42 -17.37 -2.81
N GLN A 388 -5.62 -17.39 -3.87
CA GLN A 388 -4.74 -18.53 -4.18
C GLN A 388 -3.44 -18.53 -3.36
N ARG A 389 -3.00 -17.39 -2.80
CA ARG A 389 -1.69 -17.24 -2.13
C ARG A 389 -1.71 -17.23 -0.60
N VAL A 390 -2.77 -16.70 0.02
CA VAL A 390 -2.90 -16.60 1.49
C VAL A 390 -4.18 -17.28 2.01
N PRO A 391 -4.22 -17.79 3.25
CA PRO A 391 -5.39 -18.48 3.81
C PRO A 391 -6.48 -17.47 4.19
N GLU A 392 -7.28 -17.04 3.22
CA GLU A 392 -8.26 -15.96 3.37
C GLU A 392 -9.24 -16.21 4.53
N LYS A 393 -9.78 -17.43 4.61
CA LYS A 393 -10.77 -17.82 5.61
C LYS A 393 -10.20 -17.68 7.02
N GLU A 394 -9.01 -18.23 7.25
CA GLU A 394 -8.35 -18.26 8.55
C GLU A 394 -7.88 -16.87 8.98
N ILE A 395 -7.40 -16.04 8.04
CA ILE A 395 -7.11 -14.63 8.30
C ILE A 395 -8.38 -13.92 8.80
N ARG A 396 -9.51 -14.06 8.08
CA ARG A 396 -10.78 -13.44 8.47
C ARG A 396 -11.25 -13.91 9.85
N GLU A 397 -11.12 -15.21 10.16
CA GLU A 397 -11.50 -15.76 11.47
C GLU A 397 -10.68 -15.17 12.63
N VAL A 398 -9.35 -15.05 12.45
CA VAL A 398 -8.48 -14.47 13.47
C VAL A 398 -8.78 -12.99 13.70
N ILE A 399 -9.01 -12.22 12.63
CA ILE A 399 -9.37 -10.79 12.76
C ILE A 399 -10.72 -10.63 13.48
N ASN A 400 -11.71 -11.46 13.16
CA ASN A 400 -13.03 -11.39 13.80
C ASN A 400 -12.99 -11.70 15.31
N ARG A 401 -11.94 -12.37 15.80
CA ARG A 401 -11.72 -12.68 17.22
C ARG A 401 -10.72 -11.73 17.88
N ALA A 402 -10.43 -10.60 17.25
CA ALA A 402 -9.42 -9.63 17.69
C ALA A 402 -8.00 -10.20 17.84
N GLY A 403 -7.70 -11.30 17.14
CA GLY A 403 -6.35 -11.83 17.00
C GLY A 403 -5.52 -11.04 15.98
N LYS A 404 -4.24 -11.40 15.85
CA LYS A 404 -3.28 -10.69 14.98
C LYS A 404 -2.63 -11.60 13.94
N VAL A 405 -2.42 -11.09 12.73
CA VAL A 405 -1.65 -11.77 11.67
C VAL A 405 -0.20 -11.31 11.71
N GLU A 406 0.74 -12.24 11.84
CA GLU A 406 2.17 -11.94 11.93
C GLU A 406 2.94 -12.57 10.77
N LEU A 407 3.64 -11.75 9.99
CA LEU A 407 4.50 -12.22 8.91
C LEU A 407 5.95 -12.22 9.34
N HIS A 408 6.64 -13.34 9.15
CA HIS A 408 8.02 -13.52 9.58
C HIS A 408 8.91 -13.95 8.43
N GLN A 409 10.07 -13.30 8.28
CA GLN A 409 11.19 -13.79 7.47
C GLN A 409 11.87 -15.00 8.14
N ILE A 410 11.11 -16.07 8.38
CA ILE A 410 11.59 -17.35 8.87
C ILE A 410 11.43 -18.35 7.73
N TYR A 411 12.52 -19.02 7.37
CA TYR A 411 12.46 -20.06 6.35
C TYR A 411 11.37 -21.08 6.74
N PRO A 412 10.44 -21.45 5.84
CA PRO A 412 9.22 -22.16 6.25
C PRO A 412 9.45 -23.47 7.02
N ASP A 413 10.54 -24.18 6.75
CA ASP A 413 10.87 -25.43 7.45
C ASP A 413 11.54 -25.22 8.82
N ASP A 414 11.94 -23.99 9.14
CA ASP A 414 12.55 -23.62 10.42
C ASP A 414 11.51 -23.12 11.43
N PHE A 415 10.29 -22.81 10.98
CA PHE A 415 9.29 -22.10 11.78
C PHE A 415 8.98 -22.80 13.10
N LEU A 416 8.80 -24.13 13.09
CA LEU A 416 8.48 -24.87 14.32
C LEU A 416 9.61 -24.82 15.36
N GLY A 417 10.87 -24.79 14.92
CA GLY A 417 12.00 -24.60 15.84
C GLY A 417 12.02 -23.20 16.45
N VAL A 418 11.68 -22.19 15.65
CA VAL A 418 11.58 -20.81 16.13
C VAL A 418 10.38 -20.61 17.06
N SER A 419 9.23 -21.22 16.77
CA SER A 419 8.05 -21.15 17.65
C SER A 419 8.34 -21.73 19.03
N SER A 420 9.06 -22.86 19.10
CA SER A 420 9.51 -23.42 20.38
C SER A 420 10.46 -22.48 21.13
N LEU A 421 11.44 -21.88 20.43
CA LEU A 421 12.35 -20.89 21.03
C LEU A 421 11.60 -19.66 21.59
N ARG A 422 10.51 -19.25 20.93
CA ARG A 422 9.70 -18.09 21.29
C ARG A 422 8.58 -18.42 22.29
N ARG A 423 8.40 -19.69 22.67
CA ARG A 423 7.29 -20.18 23.50
C ARG A 423 5.92 -19.87 22.87
N TRP A 424 5.83 -19.97 21.55
CA TRP A 424 4.55 -19.91 20.83
C TRP A 424 3.92 -21.30 20.81
N THR A 425 2.63 -21.35 21.13
CA THR A 425 1.83 -22.56 21.05
C THR A 425 1.22 -22.64 19.65
N ILE A 426 1.47 -23.73 18.93
CA ILE A 426 0.92 -23.95 17.58
C ILE A 426 -0.25 -24.92 17.68
N ASP A 427 -1.45 -24.45 17.37
CA ASP A 427 -2.66 -25.27 17.39
C ASP A 427 -2.80 -26.07 16.09
N SER A 428 -2.45 -25.45 14.96
CA SER A 428 -2.54 -26.08 13.65
C SER A 428 -1.65 -25.43 12.58
N GLU A 429 -1.25 -26.24 11.60
CA GLU A 429 -0.68 -25.76 10.34
C GLU A 429 -1.79 -25.71 9.27
N ILE A 430 -1.97 -24.56 8.64
CA ILE A 430 -2.96 -24.34 7.59
C ILE A 430 -2.36 -24.76 6.25
N ARG A 431 -2.75 -25.95 5.78
CA ARG A 431 -2.23 -26.54 4.54
C ARG A 431 -2.98 -26.03 3.31
N LYS A 432 -2.28 -25.28 2.46
CA LYS A 432 -2.76 -24.95 1.12
C LYS A 432 -2.20 -25.91 0.07
N ASN A 433 -3.08 -26.77 -0.47
CA ASN A 433 -2.90 -27.65 -1.63
C ASN A 433 -1.47 -28.16 -1.91
N ASN A 434 -1.26 -29.45 -1.63
CA ASN A 434 -0.03 -30.19 -1.90
C ASN A 434 0.41 -30.04 -3.38
N LYS A 435 1.65 -29.59 -3.59
CA LYS A 435 2.31 -29.72 -4.90
C LYS A 435 2.46 -31.21 -5.24
N PRO A 436 2.53 -31.57 -6.53
CA PRO A 436 2.93 -32.91 -6.94
C PRO A 436 4.31 -33.22 -6.34
N LYS A 437 4.43 -34.37 -5.67
CA LYS A 437 5.65 -34.85 -4.99
C LYS A 437 6.89 -34.93 -5.91
N SER A 438 6.71 -34.80 -7.23
CA SER A 438 7.76 -34.93 -8.24
C SER A 438 8.61 -33.68 -8.50
N LYS A 439 8.22 -32.50 -8.00
CA LYS A 439 8.96 -31.25 -8.32
C LYS A 439 10.21 -31.08 -7.44
N ARG A 440 11.41 -31.28 -8.00
CA ARG A 440 12.69 -31.16 -7.28
C ARG A 440 13.10 -29.73 -6.92
N VAL A 441 12.73 -28.73 -7.72
CA VAL A 441 13.13 -27.31 -7.55
C VAL A 441 11.92 -26.38 -7.44
N ASN A 442 12.09 -25.19 -6.86
CA ASN A 442 11.07 -24.16 -6.67
C ASN A 442 9.75 -24.76 -6.11
N HIS A 443 9.89 -25.58 -5.06
CA HIS A 443 8.83 -26.31 -4.39
C HIS A 443 8.49 -25.74 -3.01
N VAL A 444 9.47 -25.20 -2.27
CA VAL A 444 9.24 -24.55 -0.97
C VAL A 444 8.43 -23.27 -1.16
N ARG A 445 7.39 -23.12 -0.34
CA ARG A 445 6.42 -22.02 -0.35
C ARG A 445 6.18 -21.57 1.08
N PRO A 446 5.60 -20.38 1.28
CA PRO A 446 5.23 -19.93 2.61
C PRO A 446 4.31 -20.93 3.30
N ARG A 447 4.49 -21.03 4.61
CA ARG A 447 3.68 -21.87 5.49
C ARG A 447 2.92 -20.98 6.47
N PHE A 448 1.77 -21.46 6.87
CA PHE A 448 0.78 -20.71 7.63
C PHE A 448 0.43 -21.51 8.88
N PHE A 449 0.42 -20.84 10.03
CA PHE A 449 0.22 -21.49 11.33
C PHE A 449 -0.78 -20.67 12.14
N ARG A 450 -1.63 -21.34 12.90
CA ARG A 450 -2.53 -20.72 13.88
C ARG A 450 -2.16 -21.17 15.28
N GLY A 451 -2.24 -20.27 16.24
CA GLY A 451 -2.03 -20.61 17.64
C GLY A 451 -1.97 -19.37 18.52
N HIS A 452 -1.17 -19.44 19.58
CA HIS A 452 -1.10 -18.41 20.62
C HIS A 452 0.35 -18.01 20.90
N ASN A 453 0.60 -16.71 21.04
CA ASN A 453 1.94 -16.23 21.43
C ASN A 453 2.23 -16.53 22.91
N GLU A 454 3.40 -16.09 23.39
CA GLU A 454 3.86 -16.33 24.76
C GLU A 454 2.96 -15.74 25.85
N ASN A 455 2.09 -14.79 25.49
CA ASN A 455 1.13 -14.14 26.39
C ASN A 455 -0.29 -14.74 26.25
N GLY A 456 -0.46 -15.82 25.48
CA GLY A 456 -1.76 -16.46 25.23
C GLY A 456 -2.66 -15.72 24.23
N ALA A 457 -2.15 -14.72 23.50
CA ALA A 457 -2.94 -13.99 22.51
C ALA A 457 -2.97 -14.73 21.17
N GLU A 458 -4.14 -14.84 20.54
CA GLU A 458 -4.33 -15.56 19.28
C GLU A 458 -3.55 -14.91 18.12
N ARG A 459 -2.88 -15.77 17.32
CA ARG A 459 -2.06 -15.40 16.17
C ARG A 459 -2.29 -16.30 14.96
N LEU A 460 -2.16 -15.69 13.79
CA LEU A 460 -1.89 -16.39 12.53
C LEU A 460 -0.51 -15.99 12.03
N TRP A 461 0.42 -16.93 11.99
CA TRP A 461 1.77 -16.69 11.49
C TRP A 461 1.92 -17.08 10.03
N ILE A 462 2.62 -16.26 9.26
CA ILE A 462 3.03 -16.52 7.89
C ILE A 462 4.56 -16.56 7.85
N ALA A 463 5.12 -17.74 7.62
CA ALA A 463 6.56 -17.94 7.49
C ALA A 463 6.98 -17.85 6.03
N VAL A 464 7.86 -16.90 5.69
CA VAL A 464 8.40 -16.70 4.33
C VAL A 464 9.92 -16.83 4.33
N THR A 465 10.49 -17.33 3.22
CA THR A 465 11.95 -17.34 3.02
C THR A 465 12.52 -15.93 3.27
N PRO A 466 13.63 -15.79 4.02
CA PRO A 466 14.18 -14.47 4.33
C PRO A 466 14.55 -13.66 3.09
N GLY A 467 13.89 -12.50 2.93
CA GLY A 467 14.13 -11.53 1.86
C GLY A 467 13.08 -10.41 1.90
N LEU A 468 13.53 -9.16 1.82
CA LEU A 468 12.66 -7.98 1.96
C LEU A 468 11.50 -7.96 0.97
N ASP A 469 11.75 -8.09 -0.34
CA ASP A 469 10.68 -7.99 -1.34
C ASP A 469 9.66 -9.14 -1.19
N TYR A 470 10.11 -10.32 -0.73
CA TYR A 470 9.21 -11.46 -0.48
C TYR A 470 8.34 -11.28 0.77
N LEU A 471 8.88 -10.63 1.82
CA LEU A 471 8.13 -10.20 2.99
C LEU A 471 7.07 -9.16 2.60
N LEU A 472 7.45 -8.15 1.82
CA LEU A 472 6.53 -7.10 1.35
C LEU A 472 5.41 -7.69 0.49
N HIS A 473 5.74 -8.59 -0.44
CA HIS A 473 4.74 -9.26 -1.28
C HIS A 473 3.67 -9.97 -0.45
N TYR A 474 4.06 -10.82 0.50
CA TYR A 474 3.10 -11.52 1.35
C TYR A 474 2.42 -10.61 2.38
N GLY A 475 3.09 -9.55 2.82
CA GLY A 475 2.51 -8.53 3.69
C GLY A 475 1.34 -7.82 3.01
N LEU A 476 1.53 -7.39 1.77
CA LEU A 476 0.47 -6.75 0.98
C LEU A 476 -0.68 -7.73 0.67
N LEU A 477 -0.39 -9.01 0.41
CA LEU A 477 -1.42 -10.04 0.23
C LEU A 477 -2.26 -10.25 1.50
N ALA A 478 -1.62 -10.30 2.67
CA ALA A 478 -2.32 -10.42 3.94
C ALA A 478 -3.15 -9.17 4.24
N ARG A 479 -2.56 -7.98 4.06
CA ARG A 479 -3.24 -6.70 4.21
C ARG A 479 -4.48 -6.62 3.32
N HIS A 480 -4.39 -7.07 2.07
CA HIS A 480 -5.52 -7.10 1.13
C HIS A 480 -6.73 -7.85 1.70
N VAL A 481 -6.50 -9.01 2.33
CA VAL A 481 -7.57 -9.78 2.99
C VAL A 481 -8.09 -9.08 4.24
N ILE A 482 -7.21 -8.53 5.07
CA ILE A 482 -7.59 -7.83 6.31
C ILE A 482 -8.42 -6.58 5.99
N SER A 483 -8.05 -5.84 4.95
CA SER A 483 -8.77 -4.65 4.49
C SER A 483 -10.20 -4.94 4.04
N MET A 484 -10.53 -6.19 3.66
CA MET A 484 -11.92 -6.61 3.39
C MET A 484 -12.77 -6.77 4.66
N ARG A 485 -12.18 -6.64 5.85
CA ARG A 485 -12.86 -6.78 7.15
C ARG A 485 -12.79 -5.52 7.99
N THR A 486 -11.68 -4.80 7.93
CA THR A 486 -11.47 -3.61 8.75
C THR A 486 -10.55 -2.61 8.06
N VAL A 487 -10.80 -1.33 8.32
CA VAL A 487 -9.89 -0.24 7.94
C VAL A 487 -8.69 -0.12 8.88
N GLU A 488 -8.76 -0.70 10.07
CA GLU A 488 -7.71 -0.69 11.10
C GLU A 488 -6.67 -1.82 10.92
N TRP A 489 -6.34 -2.15 9.66
CA TRP A 489 -5.46 -3.26 9.34
C TRP A 489 -4.10 -3.19 10.05
N ARG A 490 -3.61 -1.98 10.36
CA ARG A 490 -2.35 -1.73 11.08
C ARG A 490 -2.35 -2.32 12.49
N ARG A 491 -3.50 -2.37 13.16
CA ARG A 491 -3.66 -3.00 14.48
C ARG A 491 -3.73 -4.53 14.35
N CYS A 492 -4.25 -5.00 13.23
CA CYS A 492 -4.51 -6.41 12.94
C CYS A 492 -3.31 -7.20 12.41
N MET A 493 -2.21 -6.55 12.03
CA MET A 493 -1.03 -7.25 11.52
C MET A 493 0.32 -6.68 11.96
N ALA A 494 1.35 -7.51 11.91
CA ALA A 494 2.75 -7.09 12.08
C ALA A 494 3.66 -7.87 11.12
N LEU A 495 4.75 -7.23 10.70
CA LEU A 495 5.80 -7.84 9.88
C LEU A 495 7.09 -7.87 10.70
N TYR A 496 7.85 -8.95 10.59
CA TYR A 496 9.09 -9.15 11.34
C TYR A 496 10.23 -9.52 10.40
N ARG A 497 11.27 -8.68 10.44
CA ARG A 497 12.51 -8.89 9.71
C ARG A 497 13.54 -9.57 10.58
N TYR A 498 14.34 -10.42 9.96
CA TYR A 498 15.44 -11.14 10.60
C TYR A 498 16.73 -10.86 9.85
N PRO A 499 17.40 -9.71 10.09
CA PRO A 499 18.51 -9.25 9.26
C PRO A 499 19.70 -10.22 9.23
N VAL A 500 19.93 -10.99 10.30
CA VAL A 500 20.97 -12.01 10.33
C VAL A 500 20.63 -13.15 9.39
N ALA A 501 19.40 -13.65 9.39
CA ALA A 501 18.94 -14.66 8.46
C ALA A 501 18.90 -14.14 7.01
N GLU A 502 18.46 -12.90 6.81
CA GLU A 502 18.38 -12.25 5.50
C GLU A 502 19.76 -12.00 4.88
N ARG A 503 20.71 -11.39 5.60
CA ARG A 503 22.05 -11.06 5.07
C ARG A 503 22.93 -12.28 4.87
N ASN A 504 22.69 -13.34 5.64
CA ASN A 504 23.50 -14.56 5.59
C ASN A 504 22.83 -15.70 4.82
N LEU A 505 21.82 -15.40 3.98
CA LEU A 505 21.04 -16.41 3.25
C LEU A 505 21.95 -17.43 2.56
N VAL A 506 22.93 -16.95 1.83
CA VAL A 506 23.86 -17.75 1.04
C VAL A 506 24.69 -18.69 1.91
N GLN A 507 25.16 -18.20 3.07
CA GLN A 507 26.00 -18.94 4.00
C GLN A 507 25.22 -20.08 4.64
N TRP A 508 24.05 -19.81 5.24
CA TRP A 508 23.30 -20.86 5.95
C TRP A 508 22.56 -21.81 5.01
N THR A 509 22.27 -21.38 3.77
CA THR A 509 21.81 -22.30 2.70
C THR A 509 22.95 -23.09 2.06
N ARG A 510 24.21 -22.81 2.45
CA ARG A 510 25.41 -23.52 1.99
C ARG A 510 25.54 -23.54 0.48
N LEU A 511 25.20 -22.42 -0.18
CA LEU A 511 25.29 -22.33 -1.64
C LEU A 511 26.75 -22.42 -2.11
N SER A 512 27.72 -21.99 -1.31
CA SER A 512 29.15 -22.17 -1.63
C SER A 512 29.56 -23.65 -1.72
N GLU A 513 28.86 -24.55 -1.02
CA GLU A 513 29.14 -25.99 -1.01
C GLU A 513 28.61 -26.73 -2.25
N VAL A 514 27.75 -26.11 -3.09
CA VAL A 514 27.33 -26.78 -4.35
C VAL A 514 28.44 -26.80 -5.40
N GLY A 515 29.52 -26.03 -5.21
CA GLY A 515 30.74 -26.11 -6.02
C GLY A 515 30.59 -25.59 -7.44
N LEU A 516 29.95 -24.43 -7.65
CA LEU A 516 29.91 -23.77 -8.97
C LEU A 516 31.33 -23.62 -9.54
N ALA A 517 31.52 -23.97 -10.80
CA ALA A 517 32.84 -23.96 -11.43
C ALA A 517 33.12 -22.64 -12.14
N GLN A 518 34.40 -22.24 -12.15
CA GLN A 518 34.86 -21.09 -12.91
C GLN A 518 34.57 -21.27 -14.41
N GLU A 519 34.31 -20.17 -15.09
CA GLU A 519 34.07 -20.09 -16.54
C GLU A 519 32.81 -20.82 -17.05
N ASP A 520 31.98 -21.37 -16.16
CA ASP A 520 30.72 -22.02 -16.55
C ASP A 520 29.66 -21.01 -16.99
N LEU A 521 28.79 -21.46 -17.91
CA LEU A 521 27.48 -20.85 -18.12
C LEU A 521 26.53 -21.36 -17.03
N VAL A 522 26.15 -20.49 -16.10
CA VAL A 522 25.24 -20.85 -15.01
C VAL A 522 23.80 -20.56 -15.41
N VAL A 523 22.96 -21.59 -15.44
CA VAL A 523 21.54 -21.47 -15.77
C VAL A 523 20.71 -21.56 -14.50
N ILE A 524 19.83 -20.60 -14.29
CA ILE A 524 18.83 -20.56 -13.20
C ILE A 524 17.40 -20.52 -13.76
N GLY A 525 16.41 -20.84 -12.93
CA GLY A 525 14.99 -20.87 -13.32
C GLY A 525 14.50 -22.26 -13.71
N PHE A 526 14.06 -22.46 -14.96
CA PHE A 526 13.54 -23.75 -15.47
C PHE A 526 14.61 -24.81 -15.74
N VAL A 527 15.51 -25.04 -14.78
CA VAL A 527 16.69 -25.89 -14.95
C VAL A 527 16.40 -27.35 -15.28
N SER A 528 15.33 -27.92 -14.72
CA SER A 528 14.96 -29.32 -15.00
C SER A 528 14.52 -29.49 -16.45
N GLU A 529 13.62 -28.61 -16.92
CA GLU A 529 13.15 -28.64 -18.30
C GLU A 529 14.27 -28.29 -19.30
N VAL A 530 15.15 -27.35 -18.95
CA VAL A 530 16.31 -27.01 -19.78
C VAL A 530 17.27 -28.20 -19.91
N GLY A 531 17.62 -28.84 -18.79
CA GLY A 531 18.50 -30.01 -18.79
C GLY A 531 17.96 -31.16 -19.62
N GLU A 532 16.67 -31.50 -19.46
CA GLU A 532 16.03 -32.54 -20.27
C GLU A 532 16.08 -32.25 -21.77
N ASN A 533 15.82 -31.00 -22.18
CA ASN A 533 15.84 -30.63 -23.60
C ASN A 533 17.28 -30.62 -24.16
N LEU A 534 18.28 -30.17 -23.39
CA LEU A 534 19.68 -30.21 -23.81
C LEU A 534 20.17 -31.65 -24.00
N LEU A 535 19.82 -32.57 -23.09
CA LEU A 535 20.16 -33.99 -23.21
C LEU A 535 19.53 -34.62 -24.47
N ARG A 536 18.27 -34.27 -24.79
CA ARG A 536 17.61 -34.71 -26.03
C ARG A 536 18.30 -34.18 -27.30
N LEU A 537 19.03 -33.07 -27.20
CA LEU A 537 19.82 -32.48 -28.29
C LEU A 537 21.29 -32.95 -28.31
N GLY A 538 21.65 -33.94 -27.48
CA GLY A 538 22.99 -34.54 -27.48
C GLY A 538 23.97 -33.95 -26.47
N ALA A 539 23.52 -33.12 -25.53
CA ALA A 539 24.35 -32.73 -24.38
C ALA A 539 24.70 -33.96 -23.51
N SER A 540 25.85 -33.92 -22.84
CA SER A 540 26.32 -35.00 -21.96
C SER A 540 26.38 -34.52 -20.51
N LYS A 541 26.02 -35.39 -19.55
CA LYS A 541 26.17 -35.10 -18.12
C LYS A 541 27.64 -35.13 -17.71
N VAL A 542 28.03 -34.24 -16.80
CA VAL A 542 29.37 -34.19 -16.20
C VAL A 542 29.26 -34.45 -14.71
N GLY A 543 29.85 -35.58 -14.27
CA GLY A 543 29.84 -35.99 -12.87
C GLY A 543 28.44 -36.32 -12.33
N THR A 544 28.35 -36.45 -11.01
CA THR A 544 27.11 -36.68 -10.29
C THR A 544 26.45 -35.34 -9.90
N PRO A 545 25.10 -35.25 -9.91
CA PRO A 545 24.40 -34.09 -9.36
C PRO A 545 24.77 -33.84 -7.90
N ILE A 546 24.96 -32.57 -7.53
CA ILE A 546 25.19 -32.15 -6.15
C ILE A 546 23.88 -31.58 -5.62
N GLU A 547 23.41 -32.07 -4.47
CA GLU A 547 22.13 -31.67 -3.91
C GLU A 547 22.24 -31.49 -2.39
N ASN A 548 21.76 -30.35 -1.88
CA ASN A 548 21.60 -30.12 -0.45
C ASN A 548 20.12 -29.78 -0.14
N ALA A 549 19.80 -29.35 1.09
CA ALA A 549 18.42 -29.03 1.47
C ALA A 549 17.78 -27.89 0.64
N TYR A 550 18.58 -27.06 -0.03
CA TYR A 550 18.17 -25.80 -0.64
C TYR A 550 18.42 -25.72 -2.14
N TYR A 551 19.40 -26.46 -2.65
CA TYR A 551 19.86 -26.38 -4.03
C TYR A 551 20.08 -27.74 -4.66
N LEU A 552 19.99 -27.75 -5.98
CA LEU A 552 20.37 -28.85 -6.86
C LEU A 552 21.31 -28.27 -7.93
N LEU A 553 22.46 -28.88 -8.16
CA LEU A 553 23.35 -28.53 -9.26
C LEU A 553 23.56 -29.75 -10.16
N GLU A 554 23.17 -29.62 -11.42
CA GLU A 554 23.48 -30.58 -12.48
C GLU A 554 24.42 -29.94 -13.50
N ARG A 555 25.44 -30.66 -13.96
CA ARG A 555 26.38 -30.14 -14.95
C ARG A 555 26.24 -30.87 -16.27
N LEU A 556 26.20 -30.11 -17.35
CA LEU A 556 26.13 -30.61 -18.71
C LEU A 556 27.26 -30.01 -19.56
N VAL A 557 27.64 -30.72 -20.61
CA VAL A 557 28.42 -30.18 -21.73
C VAL A 557 27.54 -30.22 -22.98
N SER A 558 27.41 -29.07 -23.64
CA SER A 558 26.72 -28.95 -24.92
C SER A 558 27.62 -28.14 -25.85
N GLY A 559 27.96 -28.70 -27.01
CA GLY A 559 28.96 -28.11 -27.90
C GLY A 559 30.28 -27.85 -27.17
N ALA A 560 30.76 -26.61 -27.22
CA ALA A 560 32.02 -26.20 -26.57
C ALA A 560 31.83 -25.62 -25.16
N ARG A 561 30.60 -25.60 -24.62
CA ARG A 561 30.31 -24.96 -23.32
C ARG A 561 30.00 -25.98 -22.22
N ARG A 562 30.53 -25.70 -21.03
CA ARG A 562 30.09 -26.29 -19.76
C ARG A 562 28.93 -25.47 -19.20
N ILE A 563 27.88 -26.18 -18.79
CA ILE A 563 26.64 -25.59 -18.31
C ILE A 563 26.38 -26.10 -16.90
N SER A 564 26.26 -25.17 -15.94
CA SER A 564 25.89 -25.44 -14.56
C SER A 564 24.42 -25.09 -14.35
N LEU A 565 23.56 -26.10 -14.26
CA LEU A 565 22.13 -25.98 -14.03
C LEU A 565 21.85 -25.86 -12.52
N LEU A 566 21.74 -24.62 -12.02
CA LEU A 566 21.52 -24.33 -10.60
C LEU A 566 20.02 -24.23 -10.28
N GLY A 567 19.49 -25.29 -9.69
CA GLY A 567 18.12 -25.37 -9.20
C GLY A 567 17.98 -24.87 -7.76
N VAL A 568 17.17 -23.83 -7.55
CA VAL A 568 16.82 -23.32 -6.21
C VAL A 568 15.51 -23.96 -5.74
N LYS A 569 15.49 -24.55 -4.54
CA LYS A 569 14.31 -25.29 -4.01
C LYS A 569 13.22 -24.38 -3.45
N PHE A 570 13.56 -23.17 -3.00
CA PHE A 570 12.63 -22.14 -2.56
C PHE A 570 12.36 -21.07 -3.64
N SER A 571 11.34 -20.23 -3.43
CA SER A 571 11.11 -19.05 -4.29
C SER A 571 12.18 -18.01 -4.03
N PHE A 572 12.93 -17.57 -5.05
CA PHE A 572 13.98 -16.57 -4.91
C PHE A 572 13.53 -15.21 -5.46
N TRP A 573 12.53 -14.61 -4.84
CA TRP A 573 11.91 -13.36 -5.26
C TRP A 573 12.78 -12.14 -4.95
N GLY A 574 12.89 -11.18 -5.88
CA GLY A 574 13.54 -9.88 -5.67
C GLY A 574 14.92 -9.98 -5.03
N SER A 575 15.10 -9.39 -3.85
CA SER A 575 16.37 -9.37 -3.11
C SER A 575 16.99 -10.76 -2.85
N ILE A 576 16.18 -11.82 -2.80
CA ILE A 576 16.70 -13.20 -2.68
C ILE A 576 17.47 -13.60 -3.95
N ALA A 577 16.97 -13.23 -5.13
CA ALA A 577 17.65 -13.47 -6.41
C ALA A 577 19.00 -12.74 -6.46
N GLY A 578 19.05 -11.50 -5.95
CA GLY A 578 20.26 -10.71 -5.88
C GLY A 578 21.35 -11.39 -5.04
N GLN A 579 21.00 -11.85 -3.84
CA GLN A 579 21.97 -12.55 -2.96
C GLN A 579 22.50 -13.86 -3.57
N ILE A 580 21.64 -14.64 -4.22
CA ILE A 580 22.06 -15.84 -4.95
C ILE A 580 23.02 -15.46 -6.08
N THR A 581 22.72 -14.39 -6.82
CA THR A 581 23.52 -13.88 -7.94
C THR A 581 24.90 -13.43 -7.50
N GLU A 582 25.02 -12.75 -6.37
CA GLU A 582 26.31 -12.32 -5.80
C GLU A 582 27.25 -13.52 -5.62
N LEU A 583 26.76 -14.66 -5.13
CA LEU A 583 27.60 -15.85 -4.97
C LEU A 583 27.94 -16.51 -6.31
N ILE A 584 27.02 -16.53 -7.27
CA ILE A 584 27.34 -17.01 -8.63
C ILE A 584 28.46 -16.16 -9.24
N CYS A 585 28.46 -14.86 -9.01
CA CYS A 585 29.54 -13.98 -9.45
C CYS A 585 30.87 -14.32 -8.73
N LYS A 586 30.81 -14.52 -7.41
CA LYS A 586 31.97 -14.93 -6.59
C LYS A 586 32.59 -16.26 -7.03
N SER A 587 31.82 -17.18 -7.60
CA SER A 587 32.35 -18.46 -8.07
C SER A 587 33.17 -18.33 -9.37
N GLY A 588 33.22 -17.15 -9.98
CA GLY A 588 33.88 -16.92 -11.27
C GLY A 588 33.09 -17.47 -12.45
N ALA A 589 31.75 -17.47 -12.37
CA ALA A 589 30.92 -17.82 -13.51
C ALA A 589 31.19 -16.87 -14.68
N ARG A 590 31.21 -17.39 -15.91
CA ARG A 590 31.41 -16.56 -17.10
C ARG A 590 30.15 -15.80 -17.49
N GLU A 591 29.01 -16.46 -17.38
CA GLU A 591 27.73 -15.94 -17.82
C GLU A 591 26.60 -16.56 -16.98
N ILE A 592 25.58 -15.75 -16.67
CA ILE A 592 24.35 -16.18 -16.00
C ILE A 592 23.21 -16.11 -17.01
N LEU A 593 22.51 -17.23 -17.21
CA LEU A 593 21.31 -17.32 -18.05
C LEU A 593 20.08 -17.60 -17.18
N TYR A 594 19.13 -16.67 -17.17
CA TYR A 594 17.87 -16.84 -16.45
C TYR A 594 16.70 -17.14 -17.40
N ILE A 595 16.08 -18.31 -17.22
CA ILE A 595 14.91 -18.76 -17.99
C ILE A 595 13.71 -18.88 -17.06
N GLY A 596 12.73 -18.00 -17.23
CA GLY A 596 11.56 -17.88 -16.35
C GLY A 596 10.33 -17.31 -17.06
N LYS A 597 9.45 -16.72 -16.27
CA LYS A 597 8.16 -16.14 -16.72
C LYS A 597 8.12 -14.66 -16.36
N LEU A 598 7.38 -13.88 -17.13
CA LEU A 598 7.15 -12.47 -16.84
C LEU A 598 5.77 -12.00 -17.32
N GLY A 599 5.42 -10.75 -17.01
CA GLY A 599 4.29 -10.02 -17.57
C GLY A 599 4.68 -9.23 -18.82
N ALA A 600 3.88 -9.31 -19.89
CA ALA A 600 4.05 -8.48 -21.09
C ALA A 600 3.41 -7.10 -20.90
N LEU A 601 4.12 -6.05 -21.32
CA LEU A 601 3.62 -4.67 -21.39
C LEU A 601 3.29 -4.22 -22.83
N THR A 602 3.46 -5.11 -23.79
CA THR A 602 3.37 -4.85 -25.23
C THR A 602 2.00 -5.19 -25.82
N THR A 603 1.62 -6.46 -25.83
CA THR A 603 0.33 -6.92 -26.35
C THR A 603 -0.07 -8.24 -25.67
N PRO A 604 -1.38 -8.51 -25.45
CA PRO A 604 -1.84 -9.80 -24.97
C PRO A 604 -1.46 -10.97 -25.89
N ASP A 605 -1.18 -10.72 -27.17
CA ASP A 605 -0.76 -11.76 -28.11
C ASP A 605 0.62 -12.35 -27.83
N ASP A 606 1.43 -11.69 -27.00
CA ASP A 606 2.77 -12.17 -26.64
C ASP A 606 2.75 -13.36 -25.68
N ILE A 607 1.62 -13.59 -24.99
CA ILE A 607 1.44 -14.67 -24.01
C ILE A 607 1.73 -16.03 -24.66
N TYR A 608 2.74 -16.73 -24.15
CA TYR A 608 3.28 -17.99 -24.70
C TYR A 608 3.67 -17.96 -26.19
N ARG A 609 3.97 -16.78 -26.75
CA ARG A 609 4.42 -16.63 -28.15
C ARG A 609 5.76 -15.91 -28.28
N LYS A 610 5.99 -14.88 -27.47
CA LYS A 610 7.22 -14.07 -27.52
C LYS A 610 8.23 -14.49 -26.46
N ILE A 611 9.50 -14.49 -26.84
CA ILE A 611 10.64 -14.60 -25.93
C ILE A 611 11.15 -13.17 -25.70
N PHE A 612 11.36 -12.83 -24.44
CA PHE A 612 11.88 -11.53 -24.00
C PHE A 612 13.33 -11.70 -23.57
N CYS A 613 14.20 -10.92 -24.20
CA CYS A 613 15.63 -10.82 -23.92
C CYS A 613 16.00 -9.33 -23.80
N PRO A 614 15.74 -8.71 -22.65
CA PRO A 614 15.98 -7.28 -22.45
C PRO A 614 17.47 -6.94 -22.37
N THR A 615 17.78 -5.69 -22.71
CA THR A 615 19.12 -5.08 -22.66
C THR A 615 19.23 -3.94 -21.66
N GLN A 616 18.10 -3.39 -21.24
CA GLN A 616 18.03 -2.27 -20.32
C GLN A 616 17.14 -2.63 -19.13
N PHE A 617 17.59 -2.30 -17.93
CA PHE A 617 17.00 -2.77 -16.68
C PHE A 617 16.68 -1.60 -15.77
N LEU A 618 15.44 -1.57 -15.27
CA LEU A 618 14.95 -0.55 -14.36
C LEU A 618 14.27 -1.23 -13.16
N ARG A 619 14.43 -0.71 -11.96
CA ARG A 619 13.56 -1.08 -10.84
C ARG A 619 12.53 0.00 -10.59
N LEU A 620 11.29 -0.42 -10.34
CA LEU A 620 10.22 0.45 -9.88
C LEU A 620 9.88 0.05 -8.44
N ARG A 621 9.93 1.03 -7.53
CA ARG A 621 9.39 0.90 -6.16
C ARG A 621 8.41 2.03 -5.95
N HIS A 622 7.12 1.71 -5.92
CA HIS A 622 6.06 2.71 -6.06
C HIS A 622 6.31 3.57 -7.32
N MET A 623 6.44 4.89 -7.15
CA MET A 623 6.69 5.86 -8.21
C MET A 623 8.17 6.19 -8.47
N GLN A 624 9.08 5.61 -7.68
CA GLN A 624 10.51 5.82 -7.84
C GLN A 624 11.07 4.81 -8.84
N ASP A 625 11.79 5.32 -9.85
CA ASP A 625 12.53 4.53 -10.81
C ASP A 625 14.04 4.58 -10.55
N PHE A 626 14.67 3.41 -10.63
CA PHE A 626 16.11 3.23 -10.47
C PHE A 626 16.65 2.62 -11.74
N LYS A 627 17.59 3.32 -12.39
CA LYS A 627 18.29 2.78 -13.56
C LYS A 627 19.42 1.88 -13.10
N GLU A 628 19.41 0.64 -13.58
CA GLU A 628 20.45 -0.32 -13.26
C GLU A 628 21.52 -0.35 -14.35
N GLU A 629 22.74 -0.71 -13.97
CA GLU A 629 23.78 -0.97 -14.96
C GLU A 629 23.53 -2.30 -15.65
N ALA A 630 23.56 -2.30 -16.98
CA ALA A 630 23.40 -3.50 -17.79
C ALA A 630 24.73 -4.28 -17.89
N PRO A 631 24.76 -5.56 -17.49
CA PRO A 631 25.90 -6.43 -17.78
C PRO A 631 26.03 -6.74 -19.28
N PRO A 632 27.19 -7.25 -19.75
CA PRO A 632 27.33 -7.79 -21.11
C PRO A 632 26.31 -8.89 -21.41
N ASN A 633 25.81 -9.00 -22.64
CA ASN A 633 24.85 -10.02 -23.04
C ASN A 633 25.38 -10.81 -24.26
N TYR A 634 26.12 -11.88 -23.98
CA TYR A 634 26.85 -12.64 -25.00
C TYR A 634 25.93 -13.47 -25.93
N ILE A 635 24.77 -13.89 -25.44
CA ILE A 635 23.76 -14.53 -26.30
C ILE A 635 23.19 -13.49 -27.26
N LEU A 636 22.91 -12.27 -26.80
CA LEU A 636 22.38 -11.23 -27.67
C LEU A 636 23.42 -10.77 -28.71
N ASP A 637 24.71 -10.70 -28.37
CA ASP A 637 25.78 -10.45 -29.33
C ASP A 637 25.75 -11.49 -30.48
N ALA A 638 25.44 -12.74 -30.15
CA ALA A 638 25.30 -13.84 -31.11
C ALA A 638 23.95 -13.82 -31.86
N PHE A 639 22.89 -13.28 -31.25
CA PHE A 639 21.52 -13.25 -31.77
C PHE A 639 20.86 -11.88 -31.57
N PRO A 640 21.30 -10.81 -32.27
CA PRO A 640 20.84 -9.44 -31.98
C PRO A 640 19.33 -9.23 -32.13
N ALA A 641 18.67 -10.03 -32.97
CA ALA A 641 17.22 -9.99 -33.18
C ALA A 641 16.38 -10.40 -31.96
N LEU A 642 17.00 -10.92 -30.89
CA LEU A 642 16.29 -11.26 -29.65
C LEU A 642 16.00 -10.04 -28.77
N ASP A 643 16.62 -8.88 -29.04
CA ASP A 643 16.52 -7.71 -28.16
C ASP A 643 15.06 -7.26 -28.00
N THR A 644 14.63 -7.16 -26.74
CA THR A 644 13.30 -6.65 -26.40
C THR A 644 13.32 -5.30 -25.70
N GLY A 645 14.49 -4.66 -25.57
CA GLY A 645 14.64 -3.33 -25.00
C GLY A 645 14.51 -3.31 -23.48
N ILE A 646 13.67 -2.42 -22.96
CA ILE A 646 13.57 -2.09 -21.54
C ILE A 646 12.71 -3.09 -20.77
N HIS A 647 13.24 -3.56 -19.66
CA HIS A 647 12.56 -4.37 -18.66
C HIS A 647 12.48 -3.63 -17.32
N VAL A 648 11.38 -3.82 -16.58
CA VAL A 648 11.19 -3.27 -15.24
C VAL A 648 10.98 -4.39 -14.21
N SER A 649 11.58 -4.29 -13.03
CA SER A 649 11.26 -5.19 -11.90
C SER A 649 10.59 -4.44 -10.75
N VAL A 650 9.56 -5.04 -10.16
CA VAL A 650 8.76 -4.49 -9.05
C VAL A 650 8.77 -5.41 -7.84
N PRO A 651 8.67 -4.89 -6.60
CA PRO A 651 8.78 -5.71 -5.40
C PRO A 651 7.60 -6.68 -5.23
N THR A 652 6.43 -6.39 -5.80
CA THR A 652 5.21 -7.18 -5.61
C THR A 652 4.26 -7.03 -6.80
N VAL A 653 3.56 -8.11 -7.15
CA VAL A 653 2.50 -8.07 -8.17
C VAL A 653 1.36 -7.13 -7.75
N LEU A 654 1.12 -6.93 -6.45
CA LEU A 654 0.06 -6.03 -5.98
C LEU A 654 0.34 -4.54 -6.22
N GLU A 655 1.57 -4.18 -6.60
CA GLU A 655 1.89 -2.81 -7.04
C GLU A 655 1.68 -2.62 -8.54
N GLU A 656 1.40 -3.68 -9.31
CA GLU A 656 1.10 -3.61 -10.75
C GLU A 656 -0.30 -3.04 -10.99
N ASP A 657 -0.56 -1.86 -10.42
CA ASP A 657 -1.75 -1.06 -10.63
C ASP A 657 -1.64 -0.22 -11.90
N TYR A 658 -2.74 0.47 -12.23
CA TYR A 658 -2.80 1.31 -13.43
C TYR A 658 -1.82 2.49 -13.42
N VAL A 659 -1.43 2.98 -12.24
CA VAL A 659 -0.49 4.08 -12.10
C VAL A 659 0.93 3.60 -12.42
N GLN A 660 1.36 2.51 -11.79
CA GLN A 660 2.65 1.88 -12.05
C GLN A 660 2.74 1.38 -13.50
N ARG A 661 1.64 0.85 -14.05
CA ARG A 661 1.54 0.50 -15.47
C ARG A 661 1.75 1.72 -16.38
N GLY A 662 1.14 2.86 -16.04
CA GLY A 662 1.32 4.12 -16.76
C GLY A 662 2.77 4.61 -16.73
N LYS A 663 3.43 4.52 -15.57
CA LYS A 663 4.86 4.82 -15.42
C LYS A 663 5.72 3.89 -16.28
N ALA A 664 5.44 2.58 -16.28
CA ALA A 664 6.14 1.62 -17.12
C ALA A 664 5.94 1.91 -18.62
N THR A 665 4.74 2.35 -19.05
CA THR A 665 4.48 2.83 -20.42
C THR A 665 5.33 4.04 -20.75
N ALA A 666 5.39 5.04 -19.86
CA ALA A 666 6.16 6.27 -20.08
C ALA A 666 7.67 5.98 -20.20
N LEU A 667 8.16 4.99 -19.48
CA LEU A 667 9.53 4.46 -19.58
C LEU A 667 9.75 3.54 -20.79
N GLN A 668 8.72 3.31 -21.62
CA GLN A 668 8.74 2.44 -22.79
C GLN A 668 9.09 0.97 -22.48
N ALA A 669 8.89 0.52 -21.24
CA ALA A 669 9.16 -0.84 -20.82
C ALA A 669 8.30 -1.84 -21.60
N LYS A 670 8.89 -2.99 -21.96
CA LYS A 670 8.24 -4.05 -22.76
C LYS A 670 7.84 -5.25 -21.93
N SER A 671 8.47 -5.45 -20.78
CA SER A 671 8.19 -6.56 -19.88
C SER A 671 8.42 -6.18 -18.42
N ILE A 672 7.80 -6.94 -17.52
CA ILE A 672 7.83 -6.71 -16.07
C ILE A 672 7.91 -8.02 -15.28
N ASP A 673 8.72 -8.03 -14.23
CA ASP A 673 8.85 -9.14 -13.29
C ASP A 673 9.20 -8.67 -11.86
N ASN A 674 9.71 -9.56 -11.00
CA ASN A 674 10.14 -9.20 -9.66
C ASN A 674 11.65 -9.28 -9.41
N GLU A 675 12.46 -9.83 -10.32
CA GLU A 675 13.87 -10.14 -10.02
C GLU A 675 14.89 -9.85 -11.14
N ILE A 676 14.52 -9.81 -12.43
CA ILE A 676 15.49 -9.68 -13.54
C ILE A 676 16.39 -8.44 -13.38
N SER A 677 15.82 -7.28 -13.07
CA SER A 677 16.58 -6.04 -12.90
C SER A 677 17.43 -6.05 -11.64
N VAL A 678 17.01 -6.78 -10.59
CA VAL A 678 17.83 -7.00 -9.38
C VAL A 678 19.05 -7.85 -9.74
N ILE A 679 18.86 -8.94 -10.48
CA ILE A 679 19.96 -9.80 -10.94
C ILE A 679 20.94 -8.99 -11.81
N ALA A 680 20.44 -8.23 -12.78
CA ALA A 680 21.27 -7.38 -13.64
C ALA A 680 22.09 -6.35 -12.83
N SER A 681 21.45 -5.67 -11.88
CA SER A 681 22.10 -4.72 -10.96
C SER A 681 23.25 -5.35 -10.19
N GLU A 682 23.05 -6.53 -9.60
CA GLU A 682 24.09 -7.21 -8.81
C GLU A 682 25.28 -7.62 -9.68
N ILE A 683 25.05 -8.13 -10.89
CA ILE A 683 26.12 -8.49 -11.83
C ILE A 683 26.88 -7.25 -12.29
N GLY A 684 26.17 -6.16 -12.62
CA GLY A 684 26.79 -4.89 -13.01
C GLY A 684 27.67 -4.34 -11.89
N ALA A 685 27.13 -4.26 -10.67
CA ALA A 685 27.88 -3.83 -9.49
C ALA A 685 29.13 -4.68 -9.25
N TRP A 686 29.01 -6.01 -9.38
CA TRP A 686 30.15 -6.92 -9.27
C TRP A 686 31.21 -6.67 -10.35
N ASN A 687 30.79 -6.54 -11.61
CA ASN A 687 31.67 -6.30 -12.75
C ASN A 687 32.45 -4.99 -12.58
N ARG A 688 31.81 -3.91 -12.14
CA ARG A 688 32.48 -2.64 -11.82
C ARG A 688 33.48 -2.80 -10.69
N ALA A 689 33.06 -3.41 -9.58
CA ALA A 689 33.88 -3.53 -8.37
C ALA A 689 35.12 -4.41 -8.55
N HIS A 690 35.06 -5.40 -9.46
CA HIS A 690 36.12 -6.39 -9.66
C HIS A 690 36.76 -6.36 -11.05
N ALA A 691 36.44 -5.35 -11.87
CA ALA A 691 36.82 -5.28 -13.29
C ALA A 691 36.52 -6.58 -14.08
N ALA A 692 35.43 -7.26 -13.70
CA ALA A 692 35.00 -8.50 -14.32
C ALA A 692 34.09 -8.23 -15.53
N LYS A 693 33.87 -9.25 -16.35
CA LYS A 693 32.96 -9.21 -17.51
C LYS A 693 31.99 -10.39 -17.46
N ILE A 694 31.33 -10.60 -16.32
CA ILE A 694 30.32 -11.65 -16.19
C ILE A 694 29.10 -11.24 -17.02
N GLY A 695 28.70 -12.10 -17.95
CA GLY A 695 27.54 -11.86 -18.81
C GLY A 695 26.21 -12.16 -18.13
N PHE A 696 25.15 -11.49 -18.55
CA PHE A 696 23.79 -11.80 -18.13
C PHE A 696 22.84 -11.86 -19.32
N THR A 697 22.14 -12.98 -19.45
CA THR A 697 21.07 -13.15 -20.44
C THR A 697 19.79 -13.56 -19.74
N CYS A 698 18.69 -12.91 -20.09
CA CYS A 698 17.34 -13.33 -19.71
C CYS A 698 16.64 -13.88 -20.94
N LEU A 699 16.11 -15.11 -20.89
CA LEU A 699 15.27 -15.69 -21.94
C LEU A 699 13.93 -16.08 -21.34
N HIS A 700 13.10 -15.07 -21.07
CA HIS A 700 11.78 -15.26 -20.45
C HIS A 700 10.67 -15.27 -21.50
N PHE A 701 9.50 -15.78 -21.12
CA PHE A 701 8.30 -15.69 -21.94
C PHE A 701 7.13 -15.17 -21.12
N ALA A 702 6.24 -14.44 -21.80
CA ALA A 702 5.07 -13.87 -21.16
C ALA A 702 4.07 -14.97 -20.77
N THR A 703 3.65 -14.97 -19.51
CA THR A 703 2.51 -15.78 -19.04
C THR A 703 1.32 -14.95 -18.61
N ASP A 704 1.48 -13.63 -18.60
CA ASP A 704 0.46 -12.66 -18.27
C ASP A 704 0.62 -11.40 -19.12
N TYR A 705 -0.43 -10.58 -19.18
CA TYR A 705 -0.44 -9.28 -19.85
C TYR A 705 -0.90 -8.21 -18.87
N ILE A 706 -0.06 -7.18 -18.71
CA ILE A 706 -0.31 -6.10 -17.77
C ILE A 706 -1.08 -4.99 -18.49
N ARG A 707 -2.39 -4.95 -18.23
CA ARG A 707 -3.37 -4.12 -18.95
C ARG A 707 -3.22 -2.64 -18.69
N GLN A 708 -3.49 -1.82 -19.68
CA GLN A 708 -3.73 -0.38 -19.50
C GLN A 708 -5.13 -0.12 -18.90
N PRO A 709 -5.39 1.08 -18.35
CA PRO A 709 -6.69 1.40 -17.75
C PRO A 709 -7.88 1.20 -18.69
N THR A 710 -7.69 1.48 -19.99
CA THR A 710 -8.70 1.33 -21.05
C THR A 710 -8.89 -0.11 -21.52
N GLU A 711 -8.08 -1.05 -21.04
CA GLU A 711 -8.01 -2.44 -21.51
C GLU A 711 -8.64 -3.43 -20.51
N ARG A 712 -9.36 -2.95 -19.49
CA ARG A 712 -10.01 -3.78 -18.45
C ARG A 712 -10.83 -4.93 -19.02
N ALA A 713 -11.58 -4.66 -20.10
CA ALA A 713 -12.45 -5.63 -20.75
C ALA A 713 -11.69 -6.71 -21.56
N ILE A 714 -10.37 -6.57 -21.77
CA ILE A 714 -9.59 -7.55 -22.51
C ILE A 714 -9.46 -8.84 -21.71
N VAL A 715 -10.12 -9.89 -22.20
CA VAL A 715 -10.01 -11.24 -21.67
C VAL A 715 -8.83 -11.96 -22.33
N THR A 716 -7.85 -12.39 -21.53
CA THR A 716 -6.76 -13.26 -21.99
C THR A 716 -7.11 -14.71 -21.70
N LYS A 717 -6.71 -15.63 -22.61
CA LYS A 717 -6.93 -17.07 -22.41
C LYS A 717 -6.14 -17.64 -21.22
N TYR A 718 -4.99 -17.04 -20.94
CA TYR A 718 -4.11 -17.38 -19.83
C TYR A 718 -3.69 -16.09 -19.12
N ASP A 719 -3.56 -16.16 -17.80
CA ASP A 719 -3.13 -15.09 -16.89
C ASP A 719 -2.57 -15.72 -15.60
N LEU A 720 -2.14 -14.91 -14.63
CA LEU A 720 -1.63 -15.37 -13.34
C LEU A 720 -2.62 -16.24 -12.53
N GLY A 721 -3.93 -16.09 -12.73
CA GLY A 721 -4.96 -16.91 -12.10
C GLY A 721 -5.18 -18.26 -12.78
N ARG A 722 -4.90 -18.35 -14.10
CA ARG A 722 -5.16 -19.49 -14.98
C ARG A 722 -3.89 -20.18 -15.55
N ASP A 723 -2.71 -19.82 -15.05
CA ASP A 723 -1.41 -20.32 -15.53
C ASP A 723 -1.12 -21.80 -15.17
N LYS A 724 -1.95 -22.42 -14.32
CA LYS A 724 -1.77 -23.82 -13.85
C LYS A 724 -2.57 -24.86 -14.63
N THR A 725 -3.38 -24.43 -15.61
CA THR A 725 -4.20 -25.33 -16.44
C THR A 725 -3.34 -26.29 -17.28
N PRO A 726 -3.84 -27.49 -17.66
CA PRO A 726 -3.08 -28.42 -18.52
C PRO A 726 -2.60 -27.79 -19.84
N GLY A 727 -3.43 -26.93 -20.44
CA GLY A 727 -3.06 -26.18 -21.65
C GLY A 727 -1.89 -25.22 -21.43
N ALA A 728 -1.90 -24.46 -20.34
CA ALA A 728 -0.81 -23.55 -19.98
C ALA A 728 0.51 -24.32 -19.74
N ARG A 729 0.46 -25.48 -19.07
CA ARG A 729 1.64 -26.33 -18.86
C ARG A 729 2.26 -26.81 -20.18
N LYS A 730 1.43 -27.21 -21.16
CA LYS A 730 1.89 -27.62 -22.49
C LYS A 730 2.56 -26.47 -23.24
N LEU A 731 1.99 -25.26 -23.18
CA LEU A 731 2.56 -24.06 -23.80
C LEU A 731 3.88 -23.66 -23.13
N LYS A 732 3.95 -23.70 -21.80
CA LYS A 732 5.19 -23.49 -21.05
C LYS A 732 6.30 -24.43 -21.51
N ALA A 733 6.00 -25.74 -21.59
CA ALA A 733 6.97 -26.73 -22.06
C ALA A 733 7.45 -26.43 -23.49
N LYS A 734 6.54 -26.06 -24.40
CA LYS A 734 6.88 -25.63 -25.76
C LYS A 734 7.80 -24.41 -25.78
N MET A 735 7.55 -23.40 -24.94
CA MET A 735 8.41 -22.21 -24.87
C MET A 735 9.82 -22.55 -24.39
N VAL A 736 9.96 -23.38 -23.35
CA VAL A 736 11.28 -23.83 -22.88
C VAL A 736 12.00 -24.65 -23.96
N THR A 737 11.30 -25.59 -24.63
CA THR A 737 11.88 -26.35 -25.75
C THR A 737 12.35 -25.42 -26.87
N ARG A 738 11.57 -24.39 -27.22
CA ARG A 738 11.93 -23.39 -28.24
C ARG A 738 13.19 -22.62 -27.84
N ILE A 739 13.25 -22.12 -26.60
CA ILE A 739 14.43 -21.42 -26.05
C ILE A 739 15.68 -22.31 -26.15
N VAL A 740 15.57 -23.57 -25.73
CA VAL A 740 16.70 -24.50 -25.72
C VAL A 740 17.15 -24.86 -27.13
N ARG A 741 16.21 -25.23 -28.01
CA ARG A 741 16.50 -25.71 -29.37
C ARG A 741 16.97 -24.59 -30.30
N ASP A 742 16.35 -23.42 -30.23
CA ASP A 742 16.54 -22.36 -31.23
C ASP A 742 17.61 -21.33 -30.80
N ILE A 743 17.92 -21.24 -29.50
CA ILE A 743 18.83 -20.22 -28.96
C ILE A 743 19.99 -20.88 -28.19
N LEU A 744 19.71 -21.56 -27.08
CA LEU A 744 20.76 -22.02 -26.15
C LEU A 744 21.68 -23.09 -26.77
N HIS A 745 21.11 -24.13 -27.39
CA HIS A 745 21.92 -25.18 -28.01
C HIS A 745 22.75 -24.64 -29.20
N PRO A 746 22.18 -23.90 -30.16
CA PRO A 746 22.95 -23.25 -31.22
C PRO A 746 24.03 -22.31 -30.68
N TYR A 747 23.73 -21.52 -29.64
CA TYR A 747 24.73 -20.69 -28.95
C TYR A 747 25.89 -21.58 -28.51
N CYS A 748 25.63 -22.62 -27.72
CA CYS A 748 26.62 -23.57 -27.19
C CYS A 748 27.47 -24.28 -28.25
N CYS A 749 26.91 -24.51 -29.45
CA CYS A 749 27.61 -25.14 -30.56
C CYS A 749 28.45 -24.18 -31.42
N ARG A 750 28.27 -22.85 -31.32
CA ARG A 750 29.12 -21.90 -32.06
C ARG A 750 30.56 -21.98 -31.56
N ALA A 751 31.51 -22.05 -32.50
CA ALA A 751 32.93 -21.91 -32.20
C ALA A 751 33.16 -20.56 -31.49
N THR A 752 33.93 -20.59 -30.40
CA THR A 752 34.15 -19.46 -29.49
C THR A 752 34.39 -18.14 -30.22
N PHE A 753 33.50 -17.17 -30.05
CA PHE A 753 33.85 -15.75 -30.17
C PHE A 753 34.86 -15.47 -29.05
N ARG A 754 36.12 -15.24 -29.39
CA ARG A 754 37.10 -14.63 -28.47
C ARG A 754 36.79 -13.13 -28.48
N PRO A 755 36.30 -12.51 -27.38
CA PRO A 755 36.33 -11.07 -27.27
C PRO A 755 37.80 -10.68 -27.06
N HIS A 756 38.32 -9.79 -27.90
CA HIS A 756 39.60 -9.13 -27.68
C HIS A 756 39.56 -8.25 -26.43
#